data_AF-A0AB74IP35-F1
#
_entry.id   AF-A0AB74IP35-F1
#
_cell.length_a   1.000
_cell.length_b   1.000
_cell.length_c   1.000
_cell.angle_alpha   90.00
_cell.angle_beta   90.00
_cell.angle_gamma   90.00
#
_symmetry.space_group_name_H-M   'P 1'
#
loop_
_entity.id
_entity.type
_entity.pdbx_description
1 polymer ?
#
loop_
_entity_poly.entity_id
_entity_poly.type
_entity_poly.pdbx_seq_one_letter_code
_entity_poly.pdbx_strand_id
1 'polypeptide(L)'
;MSDSTQYTVGWICALTLELTAARQFLDVEHQPTSHLAANDTNSYTLGEMAGHNIVIAVLPEIGTNAASSATANLLNSFPNIKFGLMVGIGGGVPSRKNDIRLGDVVVSKPTNGVGGVYQYDFGKTIQGREFQQTGHLNQPPPAVLAAIKNLESLYDSDGHKIKENIETILEKKPRLRKKYQQPSQLHDRLYKSNIPHPDEDDGSCEELCGTESSKFIERHQREDDEDDPAVHYGVIASANQVMKDACVRDDLARSKGILCFEMEAAGMMNQFPCLVVRGICDYSDSHKNNEWQGYAAMTAAAYTKDLLNNILPWLLEREERLRDIHNSLESVHDEVTHVRTIAEEISHGQQSSRQQQLMRDIQKWLSPSDSSISQNKAFKLRHQGTGQWLLNSTFYLSWEKRLDRFIWLHGLSGCGKTVLASSIIHRLNSASPSRALAFFYFDVNGGGQQTVVQMLRTLLFQLCSRSPIILDRLQTLYNTCGKGTSSPSIDQLSDTLKDIIGMSSQVTVVVDALDECDKPSEVISWLEDLLEANYSTLQLLVTSRSTGETGRAIDGWTRRHELHAIQVDGVNKDISDYLHTRLFVSDEFSRWSSHEGLQEMIKKEVSQQANGMFRLAACQLEDLKRCKNPERLSDALRTLPKTLQEIYARTLTSLKDSDYCTEALFMLQYLVWSEIPITLDEMLDATAVRLHETPAFKEVNRIFDIGDLITLCSSLVTIVEVSRFTPEEQRMREIHLAHSSVKEYLRSRHLARPFDQLSEEIHARGSIAQTCIGYLMSLPIDHFWHPSQNQFPFAAVASHWMEHAKVAEATDDTLVQLILKLYQMESARLGTAEGNDIMNNWATDSGKLPHIYWHDVMYDYEYLRFAEIFPYQKGLDVLYERPLMHASHWGLETVVHRLLRAGADVNADQCFDSPLHAAAFNGHDSVVRMLLERDANVNGANDGQSPIPLVATSFNGHVKTAQILLQHGASIYARPIGGHDAFGMAIRTYHSEFLRFLLRNRLLLEQPSGILTNAYEKLHLMNRRPGRCVHGAQDRRRRSAEMAAGLQDLDLAVDPSCTHFCLHEALIDALWLCDFACTEALIEYGADPRGCRHNCGNEQPIRPWSCVTGKTVGPDSRRILNLLREKGAELDGQAPRSDLLEGLYYRVRMGELSDVLLILELLGDMVPDVQELNQLRQCAVDRYDNEVADLFLERGADPRACIYPEDWASLVEPPSIPRSDGHHESRRGSWSDSVD
;
A
#
# COMPACT_ATOMS: atom_id res chain seq x y z
N MET A 1 -37.85 -28.53 25.33
CA MET A 1 -37.27 -27.70 24.27
C MET A 1 -35.79 -28.02 24.25
N SER A 2 -35.22 -28.21 23.06
CA SER A 2 -33.83 -28.65 22.92
C SER A 2 -32.89 -27.45 22.96
N ASP A 3 -31.81 -27.56 23.72
CA ASP A 3 -30.77 -26.53 23.84
C ASP A 3 -29.87 -26.54 22.59
N SER A 4 -29.75 -25.42 21.88
CA SER A 4 -28.98 -25.33 20.63
C SER A 4 -27.48 -25.51 20.83
N THR A 5 -26.97 -25.37 22.06
CA THR A 5 -25.54 -25.57 22.38
C THR A 5 -25.12 -27.03 22.44
N GLN A 6 -26.08 -27.97 22.45
CA GLN A 6 -25.81 -29.41 22.57
C GLN A 6 -25.51 -30.10 21.22
N TYR A 7 -25.70 -29.41 20.10
CA TYR A 7 -25.53 -29.99 18.76
C TYR A 7 -24.11 -29.79 18.25
N THR A 8 -23.50 -30.88 17.79
CA THR A 8 -22.09 -30.94 17.39
C THR A 8 -21.88 -31.25 15.92
N VAL A 9 -22.89 -31.79 15.23
CA VAL A 9 -22.81 -32.13 13.80
C VAL A 9 -23.86 -31.37 13.02
N GLY A 10 -23.45 -30.64 11.98
CA GLY A 10 -24.37 -29.98 11.07
C GLY A 10 -24.47 -30.75 9.76
N TRP A 11 -25.70 -31.00 9.29
CA TRP A 11 -26.00 -31.75 8.08
C TRP A 11 -26.83 -30.88 7.14
N ILE A 12 -26.36 -30.67 5.91
CA ILE A 12 -27.08 -29.88 4.89
C ILE A 12 -27.60 -30.78 3.78
N CYS A 13 -28.88 -30.62 3.48
CA CYS A 13 -29.58 -31.24 2.35
C CYS A 13 -30.03 -30.17 1.35
N ALA A 14 -29.79 -30.39 0.06
CA ALA A 14 -30.27 -29.52 -1.01
C ALA A 14 -31.76 -29.75 -1.31
N LEU A 15 -32.24 -30.98 -1.17
CA LEU A 15 -33.60 -31.36 -1.56
C LEU A 15 -34.42 -31.93 -0.40
N THR A 16 -35.75 -31.77 -0.47
CA THR A 16 -36.68 -32.37 0.50
C THR A 16 -36.60 -33.89 0.55
N LEU A 17 -36.25 -34.55 -0.57
CA LEU A 17 -36.07 -36.00 -0.61
C LEU A 17 -34.84 -36.45 0.20
N GLU A 18 -33.78 -35.65 0.20
CA GLU A 18 -32.55 -35.91 0.96
C GLU A 18 -32.81 -35.71 2.45
N LEU A 19 -33.52 -34.63 2.81
CA LEU A 19 -34.00 -34.42 4.18
C LEU A 19 -34.85 -35.60 4.67
N THR A 20 -35.74 -36.11 3.80
CA THR A 20 -36.61 -37.24 4.15
C THR A 20 -35.77 -38.49 4.43
N ALA A 21 -34.76 -38.77 3.60
CA ALA A 21 -33.85 -39.89 3.79
C ALA A 21 -33.04 -39.73 5.09
N ALA A 22 -32.38 -38.59 5.30
CA ALA A 22 -31.59 -38.28 6.50
C ALA A 22 -32.40 -38.48 7.80
N ARG A 23 -33.66 -38.01 7.82
CA ARG A 23 -34.58 -38.20 8.95
C ARG A 23 -34.91 -39.66 9.26
N GLN A 24 -34.80 -40.58 8.29
CA GLN A 24 -35.07 -42.00 8.56
C GLN A 24 -33.93 -42.69 9.32
N PHE A 25 -32.73 -42.13 9.26
CA PHE A 25 -31.54 -42.71 9.90
C PHE A 25 -31.26 -42.14 11.29
N LEU A 26 -31.98 -41.11 11.73
CA LEU A 26 -31.97 -40.63 13.11
C LEU A 26 -32.42 -41.74 14.07
N ASP A 27 -31.68 -41.93 15.16
CA ASP A 27 -32.05 -42.84 16.24
C ASP A 27 -33.16 -42.22 17.11
N VAL A 28 -33.07 -40.91 17.36
CA VAL A 28 -34.05 -40.12 18.11
C VAL A 28 -34.29 -38.78 17.42
N GLU A 29 -35.54 -38.38 17.24
CA GLU A 29 -35.90 -37.03 16.77
C GLU A 29 -36.19 -36.12 17.97
N HIS A 30 -35.51 -34.98 18.04
CA HIS A 30 -35.63 -34.00 19.11
C HIS A 30 -36.72 -32.96 18.81
N GLN A 31 -37.24 -32.32 19.86
CA GLN A 31 -38.20 -31.22 19.71
C GLN A 31 -37.50 -29.96 19.15
N PRO A 32 -38.20 -29.12 18.37
CA PRO A 32 -37.64 -27.85 17.87
C PRO A 32 -37.10 -26.94 19.01
N THR A 33 -36.08 -26.14 18.70
CA THR A 33 -35.52 -25.12 19.61
C THR A 33 -36.40 -23.86 19.62
N SER A 34 -36.48 -23.17 20.76
CA SER A 34 -37.19 -21.89 20.93
C SER A 34 -36.32 -20.66 20.71
N HIS A 35 -35.01 -20.82 20.55
CA HIS A 35 -34.04 -19.73 20.43
C HIS A 35 -33.18 -19.93 19.18
N LEU A 36 -33.54 -19.24 18.09
CA LEU A 36 -32.71 -19.07 16.90
C LEU A 36 -32.16 -17.64 16.86
N ALA A 37 -31.07 -17.42 16.13
CA ALA A 37 -30.50 -16.08 15.96
C ALA A 37 -31.49 -15.13 15.28
N ALA A 38 -31.42 -13.83 15.63
CA ALA A 38 -32.19 -12.80 14.94
C ALA A 38 -31.74 -12.76 13.47
N ASN A 39 -32.66 -13.06 12.55
CA ASN A 39 -32.48 -13.18 11.08
C ASN A 39 -32.15 -14.58 10.54
N ASP A 40 -32.18 -15.64 11.35
CA ASP A 40 -32.11 -17.01 10.82
C ASP A 40 -33.44 -17.40 10.14
N THR A 41 -33.39 -17.67 8.83
CA THR A 41 -34.54 -18.07 8.01
C THR A 41 -34.60 -19.56 7.70
N ASN A 42 -33.65 -20.36 8.20
CA ASN A 42 -33.59 -21.79 7.91
C ASN A 42 -34.63 -22.59 8.70
N SER A 43 -34.99 -23.75 8.15
CA SER A 43 -35.76 -24.77 8.85
C SER A 43 -34.86 -25.92 9.25
N TYR A 44 -34.92 -26.30 10.53
CA TYR A 44 -34.06 -27.32 11.12
C TYR A 44 -34.85 -28.54 11.59
N THR A 45 -34.32 -29.73 11.31
CA THR A 45 -34.68 -30.96 12.00
C THR A 45 -33.56 -31.33 12.97
N LEU A 46 -33.91 -31.60 14.22
CA LEU A 46 -32.96 -31.90 15.27
C LEU A 46 -33.09 -33.37 15.70
N GLY A 47 -31.98 -34.04 15.98
CA GLY A 47 -32.03 -35.41 16.48
C GLY A 47 -30.69 -35.96 16.92
N GLU A 48 -30.69 -37.23 17.29
CA GLU A 48 -29.52 -38.03 17.62
C GLU A 48 -29.30 -39.09 16.54
N MET A 49 -28.05 -39.31 16.13
CA MET A 49 -27.66 -40.41 15.25
C MET A 49 -26.28 -40.92 15.66
N ALA A 50 -26.16 -42.22 15.88
CA ALA A 50 -24.91 -42.88 16.28
C ALA A 50 -24.27 -42.25 17.55
N GLY A 51 -25.09 -41.76 18.49
CA GLY A 51 -24.62 -41.08 19.70
C GLY A 51 -24.21 -39.61 19.52
N HIS A 52 -24.44 -39.03 18.34
CA HIS A 52 -24.15 -37.62 18.04
C HIS A 52 -25.43 -36.78 17.93
N ASN A 53 -25.40 -35.57 18.48
CA ASN A 53 -26.48 -34.59 18.31
C ASN A 53 -26.33 -33.86 16.97
N ILE A 54 -27.29 -34.08 16.06
CA ILE A 54 -27.27 -33.58 14.68
C ILE A 54 -28.35 -32.53 14.46
N VAL A 55 -27.95 -31.45 13.80
CA VAL A 55 -28.86 -30.47 13.20
C VAL A 55 -28.87 -30.64 11.69
N ILE A 56 -30.05 -30.91 11.12
CA ILE A 56 -30.25 -31.07 9.68
C ILE A 56 -30.95 -29.83 9.14
N ALA A 57 -30.33 -29.11 8.20
CA ALA A 57 -30.92 -28.00 7.47
C ALA A 57 -31.23 -28.40 6.02
N VAL A 58 -32.33 -27.88 5.49
CA VAL A 58 -32.68 -28.00 4.07
C VAL A 58 -32.55 -26.65 3.38
N LEU A 59 -31.91 -26.63 2.22
CA LEU A 59 -31.73 -25.41 1.45
C LEU A 59 -33.08 -24.90 0.91
N PRO A 60 -33.33 -23.58 0.92
CA PRO A 60 -34.53 -23.01 0.33
C PRO A 60 -34.53 -23.09 -1.20
N GLU A 61 -33.35 -23.01 -1.81
CA GLU A 61 -33.10 -23.11 -3.25
C GLU A 61 -31.79 -23.87 -3.48
N ILE A 62 -31.63 -24.47 -4.67
CA ILE A 62 -30.41 -25.18 -5.08
C ILE A 62 -29.33 -24.17 -5.49
N GLY A 63 -28.09 -24.48 -5.19
CA GLY A 63 -26.91 -23.77 -5.67
C GLY A 63 -25.98 -23.30 -4.56
N THR A 64 -24.78 -22.90 -4.96
CA THR A 64 -23.69 -22.55 -4.03
C THR A 64 -24.02 -21.36 -3.13
N ASN A 65 -24.72 -20.34 -3.64
CA ASN A 65 -25.08 -19.16 -2.85
C ASN A 65 -26.10 -19.48 -1.74
N ALA A 66 -27.11 -20.31 -2.06
CA ALA A 66 -28.10 -20.75 -1.09
C ALA A 66 -27.46 -21.65 -0.02
N ALA A 67 -26.52 -22.52 -0.42
CA ALA A 67 -25.74 -23.34 0.50
C ALA A 67 -24.89 -22.50 1.47
N SER A 68 -24.18 -21.48 0.97
CA SER A 68 -23.40 -20.55 1.80
C SER A 68 -24.28 -19.83 2.84
N SER A 69 -25.40 -19.25 2.40
CA SER A 69 -26.32 -18.51 3.27
C SER A 69 -26.94 -19.42 4.35
N ALA A 70 -27.41 -20.60 3.98
CA ALA A 70 -27.97 -21.56 4.92
C ALA A 70 -26.92 -22.02 5.95
N THR A 71 -25.67 -22.15 5.53
CA THR A 71 -24.57 -22.55 6.41
C THR A 71 -24.23 -21.47 7.43
N ALA A 72 -24.15 -20.20 7.01
CA ALA A 72 -23.91 -19.08 7.90
C ALA A 72 -25.00 -18.97 8.99
N ASN A 73 -26.26 -19.14 8.59
CA ASN A 73 -27.40 -19.17 9.52
C ASN A 73 -27.31 -20.33 10.52
N LEU A 74 -26.95 -21.54 10.05
CA LEU A 74 -26.78 -22.72 10.90
C LEU A 74 -25.70 -22.50 11.97
N LEU A 75 -24.53 -21.99 11.58
CA LEU A 75 -23.42 -21.73 12.51
C LEU A 75 -23.75 -20.63 13.53
N ASN A 76 -24.59 -19.65 13.15
CA ASN A 76 -25.04 -18.60 14.05
C ASN A 76 -26.05 -19.11 15.10
N SER A 77 -26.97 -19.98 14.71
CA SER A 77 -27.99 -20.53 15.62
C SER A 77 -27.49 -21.72 16.46
N PHE A 78 -26.50 -22.47 15.97
CA PHE A 78 -25.91 -23.64 16.63
C PHE A 78 -24.40 -23.44 16.84
N PRO A 79 -23.98 -22.79 17.92
CA PRO A 79 -22.59 -22.34 18.08
C PRO A 79 -21.58 -23.47 18.38
N ASN A 80 -22.04 -24.68 18.69
CA ASN A 80 -21.17 -25.80 19.11
C ASN A 80 -20.91 -26.84 18.01
N ILE A 81 -21.26 -26.53 16.76
CA ILE A 81 -21.00 -27.42 15.62
C ILE A 81 -19.50 -27.57 15.40
N LYS A 82 -19.05 -28.81 15.26
CA LYS A 82 -17.64 -29.25 15.16
C LYS A 82 -17.24 -29.64 13.74
N PHE A 83 -18.16 -30.23 12.99
CA PHE A 83 -17.95 -30.52 11.57
C PHE A 83 -19.25 -30.54 10.80
N GLY A 84 -19.11 -30.39 9.50
CA GLY A 84 -20.21 -30.40 8.55
C GLY A 84 -20.35 -31.72 7.79
N LEU A 85 -21.57 -32.01 7.37
CA LEU A 85 -21.91 -33.06 6.44
C LEU A 85 -22.78 -32.47 5.34
N MET A 86 -22.50 -32.88 4.12
CA MET A 86 -23.32 -32.53 2.97
C MET A 86 -23.70 -33.80 2.25
N VAL A 87 -24.93 -34.24 2.51
CA VAL A 87 -25.38 -35.57 2.12
C VAL A 87 -26.61 -35.44 1.25
N GLY A 88 -26.57 -36.09 0.11
CA GLY A 88 -27.59 -35.92 -0.91
C GLY A 88 -27.31 -36.75 -2.15
N ILE A 89 -27.89 -36.34 -3.26
CA ILE A 89 -27.74 -37.02 -4.54
C ILE A 89 -26.80 -36.28 -5.48
N GLY A 90 -26.14 -37.00 -6.37
CA GLY A 90 -25.29 -36.43 -7.41
C GLY A 90 -25.27 -37.32 -8.65
N GLY A 91 -24.71 -36.80 -9.72
CA GLY A 91 -24.49 -37.59 -10.94
C GLY A 91 -23.12 -38.26 -10.91
N GLY A 92 -23.05 -39.54 -11.24
CA GLY A 92 -21.84 -40.34 -11.20
C GLY A 92 -21.05 -40.25 -12.49
N VAL A 93 -19.75 -40.55 -12.41
CA VAL A 93 -18.84 -40.52 -13.56
C VAL A 93 -18.18 -41.88 -13.74
N PRO A 94 -18.81 -42.79 -14.50
CA PRO A 94 -18.26 -44.13 -14.71
C PRO A 94 -16.97 -44.07 -15.52
N SER A 95 -15.99 -44.89 -15.14
CA SER A 95 -14.72 -44.99 -15.85
C SER A 95 -14.23 -46.44 -15.87
N ARG A 96 -13.18 -46.72 -16.66
CA ARG A 96 -12.55 -48.06 -16.63
C ARG A 96 -11.94 -48.42 -15.27
N LYS A 97 -11.63 -47.42 -14.44
CA LYS A 97 -11.00 -47.62 -13.13
C LYS A 97 -12.04 -47.73 -12.01
N ASN A 98 -13.13 -46.97 -12.11
CA ASN A 98 -14.19 -46.94 -11.11
C ASN A 98 -15.52 -47.21 -11.83
N ASP A 99 -16.08 -48.40 -11.63
CA ASP A 99 -17.39 -48.79 -12.18
C ASP A 99 -18.53 -48.24 -11.30
N ILE A 100 -18.75 -46.93 -11.42
CA ILE A 100 -19.79 -46.20 -10.70
C ILE A 100 -21.15 -46.53 -11.31
N ARG A 101 -22.09 -46.98 -10.47
CA ARG A 101 -23.45 -47.40 -10.83
C ARG A 101 -24.51 -46.56 -10.14
N LEU A 102 -25.74 -46.59 -10.65
CA LEU A 102 -26.85 -45.91 -9.98
C LEU A 102 -27.12 -46.58 -8.62
N GLY A 103 -27.31 -45.76 -7.58
CA GLY A 103 -27.43 -46.21 -6.19
C GLY A 103 -26.10 -46.34 -5.44
N ASP A 104 -24.95 -46.35 -6.13
CA ASP A 104 -23.63 -46.29 -5.49
C ASP A 104 -23.46 -45.01 -4.68
N VAL A 105 -22.48 -45.01 -3.77
CA VAL A 105 -22.13 -43.84 -2.97
C VAL A 105 -20.76 -43.33 -3.39
N VAL A 106 -20.65 -42.04 -3.70
CA VAL A 106 -19.38 -41.34 -3.88
C VAL A 106 -19.14 -40.44 -2.68
N VAL A 107 -17.98 -40.60 -2.07
CA VAL A 107 -17.55 -39.87 -0.87
C VAL A 107 -16.36 -39.00 -1.25
N SER A 108 -16.43 -37.71 -0.91
CA SER A 108 -15.33 -36.80 -1.19
C SER A 108 -14.09 -37.21 -0.39
N LYS A 109 -13.01 -37.52 -1.11
CA LYS A 109 -11.71 -37.87 -0.53
C LYS A 109 -10.65 -36.94 -1.11
N PRO A 110 -9.87 -36.24 -0.27
CA PRO A 110 -8.77 -35.41 -0.74
C PRO A 110 -7.75 -36.23 -1.55
N THR A 111 -7.47 -35.82 -2.79
CA THR A 111 -6.50 -36.49 -3.68
C THR A 111 -5.77 -35.46 -4.53
N ASN A 112 -4.47 -35.67 -4.78
CA ASN A 112 -3.66 -34.88 -5.73
C ASN A 112 -3.75 -33.34 -5.54
N GLY A 113 -3.79 -32.86 -4.30
CA GLY A 113 -3.87 -31.42 -3.99
C GLY A 113 -5.28 -30.79 -4.07
N VAL A 114 -6.32 -31.58 -4.35
CA VAL A 114 -7.73 -31.16 -4.28
C VAL A 114 -8.31 -31.60 -2.94
N GLY A 115 -9.01 -30.70 -2.22
CA GLY A 115 -9.63 -30.94 -0.90
C GLY A 115 -10.80 -31.93 -0.87
N GLY A 116 -10.99 -32.70 -1.94
CA GLY A 116 -12.10 -33.65 -2.14
C GLY A 116 -13.26 -33.09 -2.98
N VAL A 117 -13.35 -31.77 -3.14
CA VAL A 117 -14.35 -31.09 -4.01
C VAL A 117 -13.66 -30.20 -5.04
N TYR A 118 -14.12 -30.23 -6.30
CA TYR A 118 -13.57 -29.48 -7.42
C TYR A 118 -14.62 -28.53 -8.03
N GLN A 119 -14.43 -27.21 -7.90
CA GLN A 119 -15.35 -26.26 -8.53
C GLN A 119 -15.00 -26.03 -10.00
N TYR A 120 -15.88 -26.43 -10.93
CA TYR A 120 -15.55 -26.47 -12.38
C TYR A 120 -16.06 -25.27 -13.20
N ASP A 121 -16.91 -24.41 -12.62
CA ASP A 121 -17.43 -23.20 -13.27
C ASP A 121 -16.80 -21.91 -12.75
N PHE A 122 -15.81 -22.03 -11.86
CA PHE A 122 -15.11 -20.92 -11.21
C PHE A 122 -13.63 -20.86 -11.62
N GLY A 123 -13.32 -19.95 -12.54
CA GLY A 123 -12.01 -19.87 -13.18
C GLY A 123 -12.00 -18.94 -14.40
N LYS A 124 -10.87 -18.90 -15.10
CA LYS A 124 -10.66 -18.05 -16.28
C LYS A 124 -10.89 -18.84 -17.56
N THR A 125 -11.80 -18.36 -18.40
CA THR A 125 -11.92 -18.81 -19.80
C THR A 125 -11.13 -17.85 -20.68
N ILE A 126 -10.05 -18.32 -21.29
CA ILE A 126 -9.16 -17.51 -22.14
C ILE A 126 -9.32 -17.98 -23.59
N GLN A 127 -9.44 -17.03 -24.52
CA GLN A 127 -9.64 -17.36 -25.93
C GLN A 127 -8.53 -18.28 -26.46
N GLY A 128 -8.91 -19.44 -26.99
CA GLY A 128 -7.99 -20.44 -27.53
C GLY A 128 -7.23 -21.29 -26.48
N ARG A 129 -7.58 -21.20 -25.19
CA ARG A 129 -7.02 -22.04 -24.12
C ARG A 129 -8.11 -22.77 -23.33
N GLU A 130 -7.74 -23.90 -22.73
CA GLU A 130 -8.63 -24.65 -21.81
C GLU A 130 -8.95 -23.82 -20.55
N PHE A 131 -10.10 -24.08 -19.94
CA PHE A 131 -10.57 -23.41 -18.73
C PHE A 131 -9.57 -23.57 -17.58
N GLN A 132 -9.12 -22.44 -17.01
CA GLN A 132 -8.11 -22.43 -15.96
C GLN A 132 -8.77 -22.15 -14.60
N GLN A 133 -8.75 -23.15 -13.71
CA GLN A 133 -9.21 -23.00 -12.34
C GLN A 133 -8.31 -22.05 -11.55
N THR A 134 -8.90 -21.19 -10.72
CA THR A 134 -8.19 -20.13 -9.96
C THR A 134 -8.30 -20.29 -8.44
N GLY A 135 -8.57 -21.50 -7.92
CA GLY A 135 -8.66 -21.73 -6.47
C GLY A 135 -8.88 -23.19 -6.06
N HIS A 136 -8.63 -23.49 -4.77
CA HIS A 136 -8.87 -24.79 -4.14
C HIS A 136 -9.79 -24.63 -2.92
N LEU A 137 -10.70 -25.59 -2.71
CA LEU A 137 -11.65 -25.65 -1.59
C LEU A 137 -11.04 -26.38 -0.37
N ASN A 138 -11.45 -26.00 0.85
CA ASN A 138 -11.05 -26.64 2.11
C ASN A 138 -11.39 -28.15 2.14
N GLN A 139 -10.81 -28.89 3.11
CA GLN A 139 -10.97 -30.35 3.25
C GLN A 139 -11.72 -30.74 4.53
N PRO A 140 -12.31 -31.96 4.60
CA PRO A 140 -12.97 -32.45 5.81
C PRO A 140 -12.03 -32.56 7.02
N PRO A 141 -12.53 -32.43 8.27
CA PRO A 141 -11.70 -32.51 9.47
C PRO A 141 -10.96 -33.85 9.64
N PRO A 142 -9.78 -33.87 10.30
CA PRO A 142 -8.96 -35.09 10.43
C PRO A 142 -9.66 -36.26 11.11
N ALA A 143 -10.49 -36.01 12.13
CA ALA A 143 -11.27 -37.06 12.78
C ALA A 143 -12.23 -37.76 11.81
N VAL A 144 -12.84 -37.00 10.88
CA VAL A 144 -13.72 -37.55 9.85
C VAL A 144 -12.92 -38.36 8.82
N LEU A 145 -11.76 -37.86 8.39
CA LEU A 145 -10.88 -38.59 7.46
C LEU A 145 -10.33 -39.89 8.06
N ALA A 146 -10.01 -39.90 9.35
CA ALA A 146 -9.59 -41.11 10.06
C ALA A 146 -10.75 -42.11 10.14
N ALA A 147 -11.97 -41.65 10.42
CA ALA A 147 -13.15 -42.50 10.41
C ALA A 147 -13.44 -43.08 9.02
N ILE A 148 -13.22 -42.32 7.94
CA ILE A 148 -13.33 -42.83 6.56
C ILE A 148 -12.33 -43.95 6.31
N LYS A 149 -11.05 -43.80 6.70
CA LYS A 149 -10.05 -44.85 6.50
C LYS A 149 -10.38 -46.12 7.26
N ASN A 150 -10.89 -45.98 8.49
CA ASN A 150 -11.34 -47.13 9.27
C ASN A 150 -12.56 -47.79 8.62
N LEU A 151 -13.53 -46.99 8.13
CA LEU A 151 -14.71 -47.52 7.46
C LEU A 151 -14.37 -48.18 6.12
N GLU A 152 -13.48 -47.60 5.33
CA GLU A 152 -12.92 -48.18 4.10
C GLU A 152 -12.28 -49.53 4.40
N SER A 153 -11.45 -49.61 5.45
CA SER A 153 -10.86 -50.89 5.88
C SER A 153 -11.88 -51.91 6.37
N LEU A 154 -12.98 -51.48 7.00
CA LEU A 154 -14.05 -52.37 7.47
C LEU A 154 -14.88 -52.90 6.29
N TYR A 155 -15.18 -52.04 5.31
CA TYR A 155 -15.91 -52.45 4.12
C TYR A 155 -15.06 -53.40 3.26
N ASP A 156 -13.76 -53.09 3.09
CA ASP A 156 -12.82 -53.98 2.39
C ASP A 156 -12.71 -55.38 3.05
N SER A 157 -12.86 -55.48 4.38
CA SER A 157 -12.70 -56.76 5.10
C SER A 157 -14.01 -57.54 5.30
N ASP A 158 -15.08 -56.83 5.68
CA ASP A 158 -16.32 -57.42 6.20
C ASP A 158 -17.54 -57.10 5.31
N GLY A 159 -17.38 -56.26 4.29
CA GLY A 159 -18.47 -55.66 3.52
C GLY A 159 -19.28 -54.66 4.35
N HIS A 160 -20.42 -54.21 3.80
CA HIS A 160 -21.33 -53.30 4.49
C HIS A 160 -22.78 -53.74 4.45
N LYS A 161 -23.62 -53.10 5.28
CA LYS A 161 -25.06 -53.44 5.41
C LYS A 161 -26.00 -52.34 4.92
N ILE A 162 -25.53 -51.51 3.99
CA ILE A 162 -26.27 -50.34 3.50
C ILE A 162 -27.64 -50.75 2.95
N LYS A 163 -27.68 -51.78 2.09
CA LYS A 163 -28.91 -52.25 1.45
C LYS A 163 -29.90 -52.82 2.46
N GLU A 164 -29.45 -53.67 3.38
CA GLU A 164 -30.28 -54.29 4.42
C GLU A 164 -30.84 -53.24 5.38
N ASN A 165 -30.04 -52.22 5.72
CA ASN A 165 -30.48 -51.10 6.56
C ASN A 165 -31.62 -50.31 5.89
N ILE A 166 -31.51 -50.06 4.59
CA ILE A 166 -32.57 -49.39 3.80
C ILE A 166 -33.82 -50.26 3.74
N GLU A 167 -33.70 -51.54 3.42
CA GLU A 167 -34.82 -52.47 3.35
C GLU A 167 -35.57 -52.56 4.69
N THR A 168 -34.84 -52.61 5.81
CA THR A 168 -35.39 -52.60 7.17
C THR A 168 -36.22 -51.33 7.44
N ILE A 169 -35.77 -50.16 6.96
CA ILE A 169 -36.53 -48.90 7.09
C ILE A 169 -37.80 -48.95 6.21
N LEU A 170 -37.68 -49.45 4.99
CA LEU A 170 -38.79 -49.53 4.03
C LEU A 170 -39.85 -50.57 4.44
N GLU A 171 -39.48 -51.60 5.18
CA GLU A 171 -40.40 -52.53 5.86
C GLU A 171 -41.17 -51.84 6.98
N LYS A 172 -40.49 -51.08 7.83
CA LYS A 172 -41.11 -50.32 8.92
C LYS A 172 -42.00 -49.18 8.42
N LYS A 173 -41.68 -48.59 7.26
CA LYS A 173 -42.40 -47.44 6.67
C LYS A 173 -42.82 -47.71 5.21
N PRO A 174 -43.90 -48.50 4.99
CA PRO A 174 -44.33 -48.90 3.65
C PRO A 174 -44.63 -47.74 2.69
N ARG A 175 -45.00 -46.55 3.20
CA ARG A 175 -45.23 -45.34 2.38
C ARG A 175 -43.99 -44.88 1.62
N LEU A 176 -42.79 -45.16 2.13
CA LEU A 176 -41.55 -44.75 1.49
C LEU A 176 -41.17 -45.65 0.31
N ARG A 177 -41.65 -46.90 0.27
CA ARG A 177 -41.30 -47.88 -0.78
C ARG A 177 -41.50 -47.34 -2.19
N LYS A 178 -42.60 -46.62 -2.45
CA LYS A 178 -42.91 -46.07 -3.78
C LYS A 178 -41.81 -45.18 -4.35
N LYS A 179 -41.09 -44.42 -3.51
CA LYS A 179 -40.08 -43.43 -3.97
C LYS A 179 -38.64 -43.80 -3.60
N TYR A 180 -38.44 -44.60 -2.55
CA TYR A 180 -37.12 -44.83 -1.94
C TYR A 180 -36.64 -46.29 -2.03
N GLN A 181 -37.41 -47.20 -2.65
CA GLN A 181 -36.95 -48.57 -2.91
C GLN A 181 -35.92 -48.59 -4.05
N GLN A 182 -35.02 -49.58 -4.04
CA GLN A 182 -34.10 -49.81 -5.15
C GLN A 182 -34.89 -50.07 -6.45
N PRO A 183 -34.69 -49.26 -7.51
CA PRO A 183 -35.24 -49.57 -8.83
C PRO A 183 -34.60 -50.85 -9.41
N SER A 184 -35.23 -51.46 -10.42
CA SER A 184 -34.66 -52.66 -11.06
C SER A 184 -33.29 -52.34 -11.68
N GLN A 185 -32.30 -53.22 -11.49
CA GLN A 185 -30.96 -53.08 -12.08
C GLN A 185 -30.98 -52.96 -13.62
N LEU A 186 -32.05 -53.44 -14.28
CA LEU A 186 -32.26 -53.26 -15.74
C LEU A 186 -32.45 -51.79 -16.17
N HIS A 187 -32.74 -50.90 -15.21
CA HIS A 187 -32.85 -49.45 -15.43
C HIS A 187 -31.55 -48.70 -15.15
N ASP A 188 -30.48 -49.38 -14.73
CA ASP A 188 -29.14 -48.81 -14.69
C ASP A 188 -28.45 -48.96 -16.06
N ARG A 189 -28.78 -48.04 -16.97
CA ARG A 189 -28.27 -48.02 -18.34
C ARG A 189 -27.31 -46.86 -18.55
N LEU A 190 -26.08 -47.18 -18.97
CA LEU A 190 -25.06 -46.21 -19.34
C LEU A 190 -24.94 -46.10 -20.86
N TYR A 191 -25.36 -44.95 -21.42
CA TYR A 191 -25.22 -44.64 -22.84
C TYR A 191 -23.78 -44.22 -23.16
N LYS A 192 -23.34 -44.43 -24.41
CA LYS A 192 -22.06 -43.90 -24.90
C LYS A 192 -22.10 -42.37 -24.91
N SER A 193 -20.99 -41.72 -24.56
CA SER A 193 -20.93 -40.26 -24.35
C SER A 193 -21.22 -39.40 -25.60
N ASN A 194 -21.11 -39.96 -26.80
CA ASN A 194 -21.45 -39.28 -28.04
C ASN A 194 -22.93 -39.39 -28.44
N ILE A 195 -23.79 -39.97 -27.60
CA ILE A 195 -25.23 -40.10 -27.83
C ILE A 195 -25.94 -39.04 -27.00
N PRO A 196 -26.43 -37.94 -27.60
CA PRO A 196 -27.22 -36.95 -26.88
C PRO A 196 -28.68 -37.39 -26.72
N HIS A 197 -29.31 -37.02 -25.61
CA HIS A 197 -30.76 -37.11 -25.44
C HIS A 197 -31.41 -35.85 -26.05
N PRO A 198 -32.50 -35.95 -26.83
CA PRO A 198 -33.22 -34.78 -27.35
C PRO A 198 -33.79 -33.94 -26.20
N ASP A 199 -33.56 -32.62 -26.21
CA ASP A 199 -33.87 -31.70 -25.10
C ASP A 199 -35.37 -31.29 -24.99
N GLU A 200 -36.28 -31.86 -25.79
CA GLU A 200 -37.68 -31.39 -25.90
C GLU A 200 -38.79 -32.47 -25.85
N ASP A 201 -38.48 -33.75 -25.60
CA ASP A 201 -39.51 -34.81 -25.48
C ASP A 201 -39.48 -35.46 -24.08
N ASP A 202 -40.64 -35.48 -23.40
CA ASP A 202 -40.88 -36.17 -22.10
C ASP A 202 -40.89 -37.71 -22.21
N GLY A 203 -40.47 -38.25 -23.37
CA GLY A 203 -40.40 -39.70 -23.62
C GLY A 203 -39.32 -40.37 -22.77
N SER A 204 -39.50 -41.66 -22.51
CA SER A 204 -38.47 -42.42 -21.77
C SER A 204 -37.19 -42.54 -22.61
N CYS A 205 -36.01 -42.58 -21.97
CA CYS A 205 -34.73 -42.74 -22.67
C CYS A 205 -34.72 -44.02 -23.56
N GLU A 206 -35.53 -45.03 -23.23
CA GLU A 206 -35.68 -46.24 -24.03
C GLU A 206 -36.33 -45.97 -25.40
N GLU A 207 -37.33 -45.09 -25.42
CA GLU A 207 -38.10 -44.73 -26.62
C GLU A 207 -37.32 -43.77 -27.52
N LEU A 208 -36.64 -42.78 -26.94
CA LEU A 208 -36.00 -41.69 -27.68
C LEU A 208 -34.57 -42.02 -28.12
N CYS A 209 -33.80 -42.72 -27.29
CA CYS A 209 -32.39 -43.02 -27.56
C CYS A 209 -32.17 -44.41 -28.15
N GLY A 210 -33.18 -45.30 -28.02
CA GLY A 210 -33.19 -46.67 -28.54
C GLY A 210 -32.55 -47.70 -27.60
N THR A 211 -32.88 -48.97 -27.82
CA THR A 211 -32.47 -50.13 -26.98
C THR A 211 -31.42 -51.04 -27.62
N GLU A 212 -30.79 -50.59 -28.73
CA GLU A 212 -29.75 -51.35 -29.41
C GLU A 212 -28.48 -51.47 -28.55
N SER A 213 -27.94 -52.68 -28.38
CA SER A 213 -26.73 -52.94 -27.58
C SER A 213 -25.50 -52.14 -28.02
N SER A 214 -25.46 -51.72 -29.30
CA SER A 214 -24.38 -50.90 -29.87
C SER A 214 -24.31 -49.48 -29.27
N LYS A 215 -25.36 -48.99 -28.61
CA LYS A 215 -25.46 -47.65 -28.01
C LYS A 215 -25.12 -47.60 -26.52
N PHE A 216 -25.13 -48.74 -25.85
CA PHE A 216 -24.80 -48.85 -24.44
C PHE A 216 -23.33 -49.20 -24.23
N ILE A 217 -22.83 -48.89 -23.04
CA ILE A 217 -21.59 -49.45 -22.53
C ILE A 217 -21.94 -50.77 -21.85
N GLU A 218 -21.46 -51.88 -22.42
CA GLU A 218 -21.63 -53.21 -21.83
C GLU A 218 -20.81 -53.31 -20.54
N ARG A 219 -21.48 -53.62 -19.43
CA ARG A 219 -20.90 -53.79 -18.09
C ARG A 219 -21.24 -55.18 -17.57
N HIS A 220 -20.27 -55.87 -16.99
CA HIS A 220 -20.49 -57.18 -16.37
C HIS A 220 -21.33 -57.05 -15.09
N GLN A 221 -22.04 -58.10 -14.69
CA GLN A 221 -22.70 -58.12 -13.39
C GLN A 221 -21.63 -58.12 -12.29
N ARG A 222 -21.86 -57.40 -11.17
CA ARG A 222 -20.95 -57.44 -10.02
C ARG A 222 -20.92 -58.86 -9.46
N GLU A 223 -19.73 -59.32 -9.08
CA GLU A 223 -19.54 -60.64 -8.46
C GLU A 223 -20.02 -60.63 -7.00
N ASP A 224 -20.27 -61.81 -6.41
CA ASP A 224 -20.81 -61.93 -5.04
C ASP A 224 -19.86 -61.39 -3.95
N ASP A 225 -18.58 -61.17 -4.28
CA ASP A 225 -17.55 -60.58 -3.42
C ASP A 225 -17.38 -59.06 -3.60
N GLU A 226 -18.17 -58.41 -4.48
CA GLU A 226 -18.21 -56.96 -4.65
C GLU A 226 -19.43 -56.34 -3.94
N ASP A 227 -19.23 -55.21 -3.25
CA ASP A 227 -20.31 -54.49 -2.56
C ASP A 227 -21.37 -53.92 -3.53
N ASP A 228 -22.66 -54.09 -3.18
CA ASP A 228 -23.83 -53.49 -3.88
C ASP A 228 -24.80 -52.85 -2.86
N PRO A 229 -24.90 -51.50 -2.80
CA PRO A 229 -24.20 -50.50 -3.62
C PRO A 229 -22.70 -50.45 -3.34
N ALA A 230 -21.86 -50.03 -4.29
CA ALA A 230 -20.43 -49.84 -4.03
C ALA A 230 -20.15 -48.43 -3.48
N VAL A 231 -19.08 -48.29 -2.69
CA VAL A 231 -18.62 -47.00 -2.17
C VAL A 231 -17.32 -46.59 -2.85
N HIS A 232 -17.34 -45.43 -3.49
CA HIS A 232 -16.20 -44.89 -4.22
C HIS A 232 -15.67 -43.65 -3.52
N TYR A 233 -14.35 -43.54 -3.41
CA TYR A 233 -13.70 -42.43 -2.73
C TYR A 233 -12.86 -41.61 -3.71
N GLY A 234 -13.18 -40.32 -3.86
CA GLY A 234 -12.42 -39.45 -4.76
C GLY A 234 -12.97 -38.03 -4.87
N VAL A 235 -12.65 -37.35 -5.96
CA VAL A 235 -13.00 -35.93 -6.16
C VAL A 235 -14.45 -35.81 -6.65
N ILE A 236 -15.23 -34.95 -5.98
CA ILE A 236 -16.59 -34.57 -6.40
C ILE A 236 -16.55 -33.16 -7.01
N ALA A 237 -17.04 -33.00 -8.23
CA ALA A 237 -17.14 -31.71 -8.89
C ALA A 237 -18.40 -30.95 -8.47
N SER A 238 -18.30 -29.63 -8.29
CA SER A 238 -19.35 -28.75 -7.79
C SER A 238 -19.47 -27.47 -8.62
N ALA A 239 -20.67 -26.95 -8.87
CA ALA A 239 -20.88 -25.70 -9.62
C ALA A 239 -22.30 -25.13 -9.48
N ASN A 240 -22.51 -23.88 -9.88
CA ASN A 240 -23.85 -23.34 -10.09
C ASN A 240 -24.48 -23.81 -11.42
N GLN A 241 -23.69 -24.39 -12.31
CA GLN A 241 -24.15 -24.94 -13.60
C GLN A 241 -24.36 -26.45 -13.51
N VAL A 242 -25.47 -26.98 -14.02
CA VAL A 242 -25.71 -28.43 -14.10
C VAL A 242 -24.84 -29.03 -15.22
N MET A 243 -24.09 -30.10 -14.93
CA MET A 243 -23.40 -30.88 -15.97
C MET A 243 -24.39 -31.80 -16.70
N LYS A 244 -24.58 -31.58 -18.00
CA LYS A 244 -25.40 -32.43 -18.89
C LYS A 244 -24.66 -32.90 -20.15
N ASP A 245 -23.42 -32.47 -20.35
CA ASP A 245 -22.63 -32.81 -21.53
C ASP A 245 -21.67 -33.96 -21.19
N ALA A 246 -21.95 -35.15 -21.71
CA ALA A 246 -21.16 -36.35 -21.44
C ALA A 246 -19.72 -36.25 -21.96
N CYS A 247 -19.46 -35.49 -23.04
CA CYS A 247 -18.11 -35.29 -23.57
C CYS A 247 -17.30 -34.39 -22.63
N VAL A 248 -17.88 -33.26 -22.22
CA VAL A 248 -17.23 -32.35 -21.26
C VAL A 248 -17.04 -33.03 -19.90
N ARG A 249 -18.02 -33.82 -19.45
CA ARG A 249 -17.92 -34.67 -18.26
C ARG A 249 -16.72 -35.61 -18.35
N ASP A 250 -16.60 -36.38 -19.44
CA ASP A 250 -15.52 -37.35 -19.63
C ASP A 250 -14.14 -36.67 -19.73
N ASP A 251 -14.07 -35.48 -20.33
CA ASP A 251 -12.85 -34.67 -20.39
C ASP A 251 -12.41 -34.18 -19.01
N LEU A 252 -13.35 -33.68 -18.22
CA LEU A 252 -13.13 -33.28 -16.84
C LEU A 252 -12.77 -34.49 -15.95
N ALA A 253 -13.41 -35.63 -16.15
CA ALA A 253 -13.11 -36.87 -15.46
C ALA A 253 -11.67 -37.33 -15.72
N ARG A 254 -11.24 -37.33 -16.99
CA ARG A 254 -9.89 -37.74 -17.39
C ARG A 254 -8.82 -36.78 -16.90
N SER A 255 -9.07 -35.48 -16.99
CA SER A 255 -8.10 -34.45 -16.64
C SER A 255 -8.00 -34.20 -15.13
N LYS A 256 -9.11 -34.35 -14.37
CA LYS A 256 -9.19 -33.97 -12.95
C LYS A 256 -9.54 -35.12 -11.99
N GLY A 257 -9.81 -36.33 -12.50
CA GLY A 257 -10.15 -37.49 -11.66
C GLY A 257 -11.50 -37.39 -10.96
N ILE A 258 -12.45 -36.66 -11.55
CA ILE A 258 -13.79 -36.44 -10.99
C ILE A 258 -14.61 -37.74 -11.06
N LEU A 259 -15.26 -38.08 -9.94
CA LEU A 259 -16.11 -39.27 -9.80
C LEU A 259 -17.61 -38.93 -9.74
N CYS A 260 -17.96 -37.70 -9.38
CA CYS A 260 -19.35 -37.27 -9.23
C CYS A 260 -19.48 -35.77 -9.50
N PHE A 261 -20.62 -35.30 -10.04
CA PHE A 261 -20.98 -33.89 -10.12
C PHE A 261 -22.21 -33.59 -9.22
N GLU A 262 -22.14 -32.47 -8.52
CA GLU A 262 -23.22 -31.89 -7.70
C GLU A 262 -23.19 -30.34 -7.78
N MET A 263 -24.06 -29.61 -7.09
CA MET A 263 -24.25 -28.17 -7.35
C MET A 263 -24.06 -27.22 -6.15
N GLU A 264 -23.74 -27.74 -4.97
CA GLU A 264 -23.91 -26.94 -3.75
C GLU A 264 -22.66 -26.93 -2.88
N ALA A 265 -21.82 -27.96 -2.90
CA ALA A 265 -20.68 -28.11 -1.99
C ALA A 265 -19.66 -26.97 -2.06
N ALA A 266 -19.35 -26.47 -3.25
CA ALA A 266 -18.40 -25.37 -3.42
C ALA A 266 -18.78 -24.11 -2.65
N GLY A 267 -20.09 -23.86 -2.47
CA GLY A 267 -20.58 -22.68 -1.76
C GLY A 267 -20.33 -22.70 -0.24
N MET A 268 -20.13 -23.88 0.34
CA MET A 268 -20.01 -24.03 1.79
C MET A 268 -18.66 -24.57 2.25
N MET A 269 -17.90 -25.29 1.42
CA MET A 269 -16.66 -25.98 1.83
C MET A 269 -15.65 -25.06 2.53
N ASN A 270 -15.51 -23.80 2.12
CA ASN A 270 -14.55 -22.86 2.73
C ASN A 270 -14.98 -22.30 4.09
N GLN A 271 -16.28 -22.18 4.34
CA GLN A 271 -16.84 -21.64 5.59
C GLN A 271 -17.29 -22.76 6.55
N PHE A 272 -17.45 -23.97 6.03
CA PHE A 272 -17.96 -25.14 6.72
C PHE A 272 -17.28 -26.38 6.16
N PRO A 273 -16.05 -26.67 6.65
CA PRO A 273 -15.32 -27.88 6.29
C PRO A 273 -16.22 -29.10 6.51
N CYS A 274 -16.66 -29.71 5.42
CA CYS A 274 -17.65 -30.77 5.46
C CYS A 274 -17.24 -31.95 4.58
N LEU A 275 -17.72 -33.13 4.95
CA LEU A 275 -17.64 -34.28 4.07
C LEU A 275 -18.83 -34.27 3.12
N VAL A 276 -18.57 -34.44 1.83
CA VAL A 276 -19.61 -34.52 0.80
C VAL A 276 -19.84 -36.00 0.49
N VAL A 277 -21.08 -36.43 0.67
CA VAL A 277 -21.53 -37.80 0.41
C VAL A 277 -22.67 -37.73 -0.60
N ARG A 278 -22.48 -38.37 -1.75
CA ARG A 278 -23.43 -38.35 -2.87
C ARG A 278 -23.85 -39.76 -3.22
N GLY A 279 -25.14 -40.04 -3.09
CA GLY A 279 -25.74 -41.20 -3.72
C GLY A 279 -25.93 -40.92 -5.21
N ILE A 280 -25.55 -41.85 -6.06
CA ILE A 280 -25.56 -41.66 -7.50
C ILE A 280 -26.96 -41.88 -8.06
N CYS A 281 -27.57 -40.81 -8.59
CA CYS A 281 -28.93 -40.86 -9.15
C CYS A 281 -28.99 -40.76 -10.68
N ASP A 282 -27.96 -40.21 -11.32
CA ASP A 282 -27.79 -40.17 -12.77
C ASP A 282 -26.29 -40.20 -13.12
N TYR A 283 -25.93 -39.99 -14.39
CA TYR A 283 -24.54 -40.01 -14.87
C TYR A 283 -24.00 -38.63 -15.30
N SER A 284 -24.60 -37.52 -14.84
CA SER A 284 -24.18 -36.17 -15.24
C SER A 284 -24.12 -35.97 -16.76
N ASP A 285 -25.11 -36.50 -17.46
CA ASP A 285 -25.31 -36.32 -18.89
C ASP A 285 -26.76 -35.95 -19.19
N SER A 286 -27.12 -35.94 -20.48
CA SER A 286 -28.46 -35.57 -20.92
C SER A 286 -29.55 -36.59 -20.52
N HIS A 287 -29.20 -37.81 -20.09
CA HIS A 287 -30.14 -38.89 -19.73
C HIS A 287 -30.42 -38.89 -18.22
N LYS A 288 -31.25 -37.95 -17.76
CA LYS A 288 -31.66 -37.88 -16.35
C LYS A 288 -32.41 -39.14 -15.92
N ASN A 289 -32.11 -39.63 -14.71
CA ASN A 289 -32.80 -40.78 -14.13
C ASN A 289 -33.46 -40.45 -12.78
N ASN A 290 -34.66 -39.89 -12.84
CA ASN A 290 -35.38 -39.42 -11.66
C ASN A 290 -35.87 -40.57 -10.73
N GLU A 291 -35.95 -41.82 -11.22
CA GLU A 291 -36.42 -42.96 -10.43
C GLU A 291 -35.42 -43.37 -9.34
N TRP A 292 -34.13 -43.14 -9.58
CA TRP A 292 -33.06 -43.52 -8.64
C TRP A 292 -32.82 -42.49 -7.54
N GLN A 293 -33.31 -41.26 -7.66
CA GLN A 293 -33.05 -40.17 -6.70
C GLN A 293 -33.41 -40.52 -5.26
N GLY A 294 -34.54 -41.20 -5.04
CA GLY A 294 -34.94 -41.58 -3.68
C GLY A 294 -34.03 -42.65 -3.09
N TYR A 295 -33.75 -43.72 -3.84
CA TYR A 295 -32.85 -44.78 -3.37
C TYR A 295 -31.43 -44.27 -3.13
N ALA A 296 -30.89 -43.47 -4.06
CA ALA A 296 -29.59 -42.82 -3.94
C ALA A 296 -29.50 -41.93 -2.68
N ALA A 297 -30.54 -41.16 -2.36
CA ALA A 297 -30.57 -40.39 -1.12
C ALA A 297 -30.52 -41.28 0.14
N MET A 298 -31.12 -42.47 0.09
CA MET A 298 -31.09 -43.44 1.20
C MET A 298 -29.72 -44.11 1.33
N THR A 299 -29.04 -44.45 0.23
CA THR A 299 -27.69 -45.03 0.28
C THR A 299 -26.67 -44.03 0.82
N ALA A 300 -26.75 -42.76 0.43
CA ALA A 300 -25.93 -41.69 1.00
C ALA A 300 -26.17 -41.48 2.51
N ALA A 301 -27.44 -41.48 2.94
CA ALA A 301 -27.80 -41.33 4.35
C ALA A 301 -27.39 -42.55 5.20
N ALA A 302 -27.53 -43.76 4.65
CA ALA A 302 -27.10 -45.01 5.30
C ALA A 302 -25.58 -45.02 5.51
N TYR A 303 -24.80 -44.72 4.47
CA TYR A 303 -23.35 -44.60 4.57
C TYR A 303 -22.96 -43.56 5.63
N THR A 304 -23.64 -42.43 5.68
CA THR A 304 -23.36 -41.37 6.66
C THR A 304 -23.59 -41.84 8.10
N LYS A 305 -24.60 -42.68 8.33
CA LYS A 305 -24.81 -43.29 9.66
C LYS A 305 -23.67 -44.23 10.03
N ASP A 306 -23.20 -45.06 9.10
CA ASP A 306 -22.07 -45.97 9.33
C ASP A 306 -20.76 -45.21 9.58
N LEU A 307 -20.56 -44.09 8.89
CA LEU A 307 -19.45 -43.17 9.16
C LEU A 307 -19.51 -42.60 10.59
N LEU A 308 -20.68 -42.10 11.03
CA LEU A 308 -20.82 -41.51 12.35
C LEU A 308 -20.63 -42.53 13.48
N ASN A 309 -21.01 -43.79 13.27
CA ASN A 309 -20.72 -44.89 14.21
C ASN A 309 -19.21 -45.10 14.41
N ASN A 310 -18.39 -44.73 13.43
CA ASN A 310 -16.94 -44.82 13.50
C ASN A 310 -16.29 -43.55 14.09
N ILE A 311 -17.07 -42.53 14.43
CA ILE A 311 -16.62 -41.33 15.12
C ILE A 311 -17.09 -41.43 16.57
N LEU A 312 -16.16 -41.51 17.51
CA LEU A 312 -16.50 -41.59 18.93
C LEU A 312 -16.94 -40.21 19.46
N PRO A 313 -18.06 -40.09 20.20
CA PRO A 313 -18.58 -38.79 20.65
C PRO A 313 -17.58 -37.91 21.42
N TRP A 314 -16.74 -38.50 22.28
CA TRP A 314 -15.75 -37.72 23.06
C TRP A 314 -14.56 -37.21 22.22
N LEU A 315 -14.29 -37.78 21.04
CA LEU A 315 -13.25 -37.27 20.15
C LEU A 315 -13.63 -35.88 19.63
N LEU A 316 -14.94 -35.58 19.52
CA LEU A 316 -15.45 -34.27 19.11
C LEU A 316 -15.39 -33.19 20.21
N GLU A 317 -15.19 -33.57 21.48
CA GLU A 317 -14.94 -32.59 22.55
C GLU A 317 -13.56 -31.94 22.42
N ARG A 318 -12.61 -32.63 21.78
CA ARG A 318 -11.24 -32.15 21.53
C ARG A 318 -11.11 -31.36 20.23
N GLU A 319 -12.07 -31.52 19.31
CA GLU A 319 -12.12 -30.74 18.07
C GLU A 319 -12.56 -29.31 18.40
N GLU A 320 -11.92 -28.33 17.77
CA GLU A 320 -12.28 -26.92 17.91
C GLU A 320 -13.68 -26.67 17.32
N ARG A 321 -14.38 -25.63 17.82
CA ARG A 321 -15.71 -25.29 17.26
C ARG A 321 -15.51 -24.68 15.88
N LEU A 322 -16.37 -25.03 14.90
CA LEU A 322 -16.27 -24.48 13.54
C LEU A 322 -16.31 -22.95 13.53
N ARG A 323 -17.06 -22.33 14.43
CA ARG A 323 -17.11 -20.87 14.57
C ARG A 323 -15.78 -20.28 15.04
N ASP A 324 -15.10 -20.96 15.97
CA ASP A 324 -13.81 -20.51 16.51
C ASP A 324 -12.69 -20.76 15.50
N ILE A 325 -12.76 -21.87 14.76
CA ILE A 325 -11.93 -22.15 13.58
C ILE A 325 -12.20 -21.12 12.48
N HIS A 326 -13.44 -20.70 12.23
CA HIS A 326 -13.77 -19.69 11.21
C HIS A 326 -13.20 -18.31 11.59
N ASN A 327 -13.32 -17.90 12.85
CA ASN A 327 -12.74 -16.65 13.34
C ASN A 327 -11.19 -16.71 13.37
N SER A 328 -10.62 -17.87 13.70
CA SER A 328 -9.15 -18.07 13.70
C SER A 328 -8.60 -18.25 12.28
N LEU A 329 -9.37 -18.88 11.39
CA LEU A 329 -9.08 -18.96 9.96
C LEU A 329 -9.35 -17.63 9.25
N GLU A 330 -10.15 -16.69 9.73
CA GLU A 330 -10.07 -15.32 9.17
C GLU A 330 -8.69 -14.72 9.42
N SER A 331 -8.08 -14.98 10.59
CA SER A 331 -6.70 -14.53 10.88
C SER A 331 -5.59 -15.37 10.21
N VAL A 332 -5.82 -16.67 9.96
CA VAL A 332 -4.85 -17.57 9.28
C VAL A 332 -5.09 -17.63 7.77
N HIS A 333 -6.28 -17.30 7.27
CA HIS A 333 -6.59 -17.09 5.85
C HIS A 333 -5.86 -15.85 5.35
N ASP A 334 -5.63 -14.84 6.19
CA ASP A 334 -4.75 -13.71 5.88
C ASP A 334 -3.27 -14.13 5.74
N GLU A 335 -2.82 -15.15 6.49
CA GLU A 335 -1.44 -15.67 6.39
C GLU A 335 -1.24 -16.72 5.28
N VAL A 336 -2.22 -17.60 5.03
CA VAL A 336 -2.16 -18.64 3.98
C VAL A 336 -2.58 -18.08 2.61
N THR A 337 -3.45 -17.06 2.55
CA THR A 337 -3.56 -16.24 1.34
C THR A 337 -2.25 -15.55 1.07
N HIS A 338 -1.50 -15.06 2.07
CA HIS A 338 -0.15 -14.52 1.85
C HIS A 338 0.77 -15.54 1.14
N VAL A 339 0.79 -16.80 1.56
CA VAL A 339 1.68 -17.83 0.99
C VAL A 339 1.21 -18.37 -0.39
N ARG A 340 -0.11 -18.55 -0.61
CA ARG A 340 -0.64 -18.99 -1.93
C ARG A 340 -0.63 -17.87 -2.96
N THR A 341 -0.81 -16.63 -2.53
CA THR A 341 -0.69 -15.42 -3.36
C THR A 341 0.75 -15.28 -3.83
N ILE A 342 1.76 -15.56 -2.97
CA ILE A 342 3.18 -15.60 -3.37
C ILE A 342 3.47 -16.64 -4.48
N ALA A 343 2.81 -17.81 -4.49
CA ALA A 343 3.08 -18.85 -5.50
C ALA A 343 2.40 -18.56 -6.85
N GLU A 344 1.17 -18.04 -6.87
CA GLU A 344 0.48 -17.59 -8.09
C GLU A 344 1.07 -16.26 -8.62
N GLU A 345 1.63 -15.43 -7.73
CA GLU A 345 2.45 -14.25 -8.03
C GLU A 345 3.85 -14.60 -8.57
N ILE A 346 4.32 -15.85 -8.57
CA ILE A 346 5.62 -16.13 -9.22
C ILE A 346 5.48 -16.28 -10.75
N SER A 347 4.29 -16.61 -11.27
CA SER A 347 4.07 -16.73 -12.72
C SER A 347 3.21 -15.63 -13.35
N HIS A 348 2.31 -14.97 -12.60
CA HIS A 348 1.73 -13.68 -13.01
C HIS A 348 2.44 -12.46 -12.39
N GLY A 349 3.14 -12.64 -11.29
CA GLY A 349 3.73 -11.54 -10.53
C GLY A 349 5.18 -11.24 -10.88
N GLN A 350 5.64 -11.51 -12.10
CA GLN A 350 6.66 -10.62 -12.67
C GLN A 350 6.05 -9.30 -13.18
N GLN A 351 4.75 -9.26 -13.50
CA GLN A 351 4.07 -8.02 -13.93
C GLN A 351 3.13 -7.45 -12.86
N SER A 352 2.32 -8.26 -12.16
CA SER A 352 1.45 -7.74 -11.07
C SER A 352 2.24 -7.39 -9.80
N SER A 353 3.24 -8.20 -9.41
CA SER A 353 4.14 -7.84 -8.30
C SER A 353 4.95 -6.60 -8.67
N ARG A 354 5.30 -6.39 -9.95
CA ARG A 354 5.99 -5.17 -10.38
C ARG A 354 5.09 -3.94 -10.34
N GLN A 355 3.81 -4.04 -10.71
CA GLN A 355 2.84 -2.95 -10.57
C GLN A 355 2.43 -2.68 -9.11
N GLN A 356 2.28 -3.71 -8.27
CA GLN A 356 1.99 -3.55 -6.84
C GLN A 356 3.23 -3.08 -6.07
N GLN A 357 4.43 -3.56 -6.41
CA GLN A 357 5.69 -3.05 -5.89
C GLN A 357 5.88 -1.60 -6.32
N LEU A 358 5.66 -1.28 -7.60
CA LEU A 358 5.68 0.10 -8.10
C LEU A 358 4.66 0.97 -7.34
N MET A 359 3.43 0.50 -7.12
CA MET A 359 2.42 1.26 -6.36
C MET A 359 2.85 1.44 -4.90
N ARG A 360 3.46 0.43 -4.27
CA ARG A 360 4.02 0.52 -2.90
C ARG A 360 5.22 1.47 -2.84
N ASP A 361 6.11 1.42 -3.82
CA ASP A 361 7.27 2.30 -3.92
C ASP A 361 6.83 3.74 -4.18
N ILE A 362 5.86 3.95 -5.08
CA ILE A 362 5.21 5.24 -5.34
C ILE A 362 4.49 5.75 -4.09
N GLN A 363 3.81 4.88 -3.33
CA GLN A 363 3.15 5.26 -2.09
C GLN A 363 4.17 5.69 -1.02
N LYS A 364 5.27 4.94 -0.86
CA LYS A 364 6.37 5.33 0.05
C LYS A 364 7.00 6.66 -0.38
N TRP A 365 7.25 6.84 -1.68
CA TRP A 365 7.85 8.03 -2.24
C TRP A 365 6.95 9.29 -2.17
N LEU A 366 5.71 9.19 -2.64
CA LEU A 366 4.74 10.28 -2.53
C LEU A 366 4.40 10.57 -1.07
N SER A 367 4.45 9.56 -0.21
CA SER A 367 4.02 9.64 1.20
C SER A 367 2.63 10.31 1.33
N PRO A 368 1.58 9.82 0.63
CA PRO A 368 0.25 10.44 0.69
C PRO A 368 -0.37 10.24 2.07
N SER A 369 -1.21 11.19 2.51
CA SER A 369 -1.89 11.07 3.80
C SER A 369 -3.13 10.19 3.65
N ASP A 370 -3.44 9.43 4.68
CA ASP A 370 -4.66 8.64 4.68
C ASP A 370 -5.90 9.48 5.04
N SER A 371 -6.48 10.14 4.02
CA SER A 371 -7.74 10.89 4.16
C SER A 371 -8.92 10.01 4.59
N SER A 372 -8.82 8.67 4.49
CA SER A 372 -9.90 7.77 4.88
C SER A 372 -10.14 7.79 6.40
N ILE A 373 -9.09 8.05 7.20
CA ILE A 373 -9.18 8.20 8.65
C ILE A 373 -10.06 9.40 8.98
N SER A 374 -9.77 10.57 8.40
CA SER A 374 -10.53 11.81 8.58
C SER A 374 -11.98 11.67 8.07
N GLN A 375 -12.15 11.02 6.91
CA GLN A 375 -13.47 10.69 6.36
C GLN A 375 -14.30 9.80 7.31
N ASN A 376 -13.72 8.71 7.82
CA ASN A 376 -14.39 7.77 8.71
C ASN A 376 -14.70 8.42 10.07
N LYS A 377 -13.78 9.23 10.60
CA LYS A 377 -13.97 10.02 11.82
C LYS A 377 -15.14 10.99 11.66
N ALA A 378 -15.15 11.78 10.58
CA ALA A 378 -16.23 12.71 10.28
C ALA A 378 -17.58 12.01 10.07
N PHE A 379 -17.60 10.86 9.39
CA PHE A 379 -18.81 10.11 9.15
C PHE A 379 -19.36 9.45 10.41
N LYS A 380 -18.51 8.95 11.33
CA LYS A 380 -18.92 8.43 12.64
C LYS A 380 -19.55 9.50 13.54
N LEU A 381 -19.15 10.76 13.40
CA LEU A 381 -19.74 11.89 14.15
C LEU A 381 -21.13 12.28 13.63
N ARG A 382 -21.54 11.78 12.46
CA ARG A 382 -22.85 12.07 11.88
C ARG A 382 -23.96 11.40 12.70
N HIS A 383 -24.94 12.19 13.12
CA HIS A 383 -26.19 11.64 13.64
C HIS A 383 -27.05 11.09 12.50
N GLN A 384 -27.59 9.88 12.64
CA GLN A 384 -28.41 9.28 11.59
C GLN A 384 -29.61 10.17 11.25
N GLY A 385 -29.84 10.40 9.95
CA GLY A 385 -30.93 11.26 9.47
C GLY A 385 -30.60 12.75 9.33
N THR A 386 -29.47 13.25 9.85
CA THR A 386 -29.06 14.65 9.66
C THR A 386 -28.40 14.90 8.30
N GLY A 387 -28.42 16.15 7.84
CA GLY A 387 -27.87 16.57 6.55
C GLY A 387 -28.75 16.27 5.35
N GLN A 388 -29.95 15.71 5.56
CA GLN A 388 -30.87 15.34 4.47
C GLN A 388 -31.45 16.54 3.74
N TRP A 389 -31.60 17.68 4.42
CA TRP A 389 -32.04 18.92 3.79
C TRP A 389 -31.07 19.36 2.68
N LEU A 390 -29.76 19.09 2.84
CA LEU A 390 -28.74 19.38 1.85
C LEU A 390 -28.81 18.36 0.70
N LEU A 391 -28.81 17.07 1.03
CA LEU A 391 -28.77 15.98 0.04
C LEU A 391 -30.04 15.85 -0.82
N ASN A 392 -31.17 16.38 -0.34
CA ASN A 392 -32.44 16.43 -1.06
C ASN A 392 -32.73 17.81 -1.68
N SER A 393 -31.82 18.77 -1.51
CA SER A 393 -31.97 20.09 -2.11
C SER A 393 -31.88 20.01 -3.63
N THR A 394 -32.60 20.90 -4.31
CA THR A 394 -32.57 20.96 -5.78
C THR A 394 -31.17 21.24 -6.32
N PHE A 395 -30.37 22.03 -5.60
CA PHE A 395 -29.01 22.40 -6.02
C PHE A 395 -28.01 21.25 -5.85
N TYR A 396 -28.08 20.48 -4.75
CA TYR A 396 -27.20 19.32 -4.62
C TYR A 396 -27.53 18.29 -5.70
N LEU A 397 -28.83 18.08 -5.97
CA LEU A 397 -29.26 17.16 -7.01
C LEU A 397 -28.91 17.66 -8.43
N SER A 398 -28.85 18.97 -8.69
CA SER A 398 -28.39 19.53 -9.97
C SER A 398 -26.88 19.31 -10.16
N TRP A 399 -26.09 19.57 -9.13
CA TRP A 399 -24.67 19.26 -9.11
C TRP A 399 -24.41 17.75 -9.22
N GLU A 400 -25.10 16.89 -8.47
CA GLU A 400 -24.94 15.43 -8.55
C GLU A 400 -25.22 14.90 -9.98
N LYS A 401 -26.18 15.53 -10.68
CA LYS A 401 -26.54 15.29 -12.09
C LYS A 401 -25.65 16.02 -13.11
N ARG A 402 -24.60 16.72 -12.66
CA ARG A 402 -23.61 17.44 -13.48
C ARG A 402 -24.14 18.65 -14.25
N LEU A 403 -25.21 19.29 -13.77
CA LEU A 403 -25.65 20.58 -14.30
C LEU A 403 -24.68 21.69 -13.86
N ASP A 404 -24.15 21.57 -12.64
CA ASP A 404 -23.20 22.51 -12.04
C ASP A 404 -21.85 21.83 -11.79
N ARG A 405 -20.75 22.59 -11.94
CA ARG A 405 -19.37 22.05 -11.85
C ARG A 405 -18.65 22.37 -10.55
N PHE A 406 -19.09 23.39 -9.83
CA PHE A 406 -18.44 23.85 -8.60
C PHE A 406 -19.50 24.12 -7.54
N ILE A 407 -19.29 23.57 -6.34
CA ILE A 407 -20.01 23.95 -5.14
C ILE A 407 -19.02 24.47 -4.11
N TRP A 408 -19.31 25.65 -3.58
CA TRP A 408 -18.73 26.11 -2.33
C TRP A 408 -19.75 26.02 -1.20
N LEU A 409 -19.51 25.11 -0.26
CA LEU A 409 -20.30 24.92 0.95
C LEU A 409 -19.65 25.68 2.11
N HIS A 410 -20.21 26.84 2.46
CA HIS A 410 -19.63 27.69 3.48
C HIS A 410 -20.53 27.93 4.68
N GLY A 411 -19.92 28.09 5.86
CA GLY A 411 -20.63 28.32 7.10
C GLY A 411 -19.71 28.58 8.29
N LEU A 412 -20.32 28.91 9.44
CA LEU A 412 -19.61 29.19 10.70
C LEU A 412 -18.79 27.99 11.18
N SER A 413 -17.82 28.24 12.06
CA SER A 413 -17.05 27.16 12.71
C SER A 413 -18.00 26.27 13.54
N GLY A 414 -17.85 24.94 13.45
CA GLY A 414 -18.68 24.00 14.21
C GLY A 414 -20.12 23.80 13.71
N CYS A 415 -20.50 24.29 12.50
CA CYS A 415 -21.83 24.07 11.92
C CYS A 415 -22.01 22.70 11.22
N GLY A 416 -20.96 21.87 11.14
CA GLY A 416 -21.03 20.52 10.57
C GLY A 416 -20.53 20.38 9.13
N LYS A 417 -19.74 21.34 8.59
CA LYS A 417 -19.16 21.28 7.22
C LYS A 417 -18.50 19.95 6.89
N THR A 418 -17.54 19.52 7.71
CA THR A 418 -16.82 18.25 7.57
C THR A 418 -17.75 17.03 7.60
N VAL A 419 -18.78 17.05 8.45
CA VAL A 419 -19.79 15.98 8.52
C VAL A 419 -20.65 15.95 7.25
N LEU A 420 -21.02 17.12 6.71
CA LEU A 420 -21.74 17.22 5.44
C LEU A 420 -20.89 16.75 4.26
N ALA A 421 -19.62 17.17 4.18
CA ALA A 421 -18.66 16.69 3.17
C ALA A 421 -18.52 15.16 3.22
N SER A 422 -18.37 14.59 4.42
CA SER A 422 -18.27 13.13 4.59
C SER A 422 -19.54 12.39 4.14
N SER A 423 -20.72 12.98 4.38
CA SER A 423 -22.02 12.43 3.96
C SER A 423 -22.17 12.44 2.44
N ILE A 424 -21.67 13.50 1.79
CA ILE A 424 -21.63 13.62 0.32
C ILE A 424 -20.67 12.57 -0.25
N ILE A 425 -19.45 12.46 0.27
CA ILE A 425 -18.47 11.45 -0.16
C ILE A 425 -19.04 10.04 -0.02
N HIS A 426 -19.71 9.72 1.09
CA HIS A 426 -20.36 8.42 1.30
C HIS A 426 -21.46 8.15 0.26
N ARG A 427 -22.32 9.13 -0.02
CA ARG A 427 -23.36 9.02 -1.06
C ARG A 427 -22.75 8.83 -2.45
N LEU A 428 -21.73 9.60 -2.79
CA LEU A 428 -21.04 9.51 -4.09
C LEU A 428 -20.36 8.15 -4.29
N ASN A 429 -19.74 7.58 -3.25
CA ASN A 429 -19.17 6.23 -3.30
C ASN A 429 -20.25 5.15 -3.48
N SER A 430 -21.45 5.33 -2.90
CA SER A 430 -22.55 4.35 -3.04
C SER A 430 -23.30 4.41 -4.37
N ALA A 431 -23.25 5.54 -5.09
CA ALA A 431 -24.16 5.83 -6.19
C ALA A 431 -23.69 5.35 -7.58
N SER A 432 -22.39 5.07 -7.80
CA SER A 432 -21.86 4.43 -9.04
C SER A 432 -20.36 4.11 -8.94
N PRO A 433 -19.88 2.90 -9.29
CA PRO A 433 -18.46 2.55 -9.30
C PRO A 433 -17.65 3.17 -10.45
N SER A 434 -18.31 3.83 -11.42
CA SER A 434 -17.65 4.40 -12.61
C SER A 434 -17.14 5.85 -12.47
N ARG A 435 -17.40 6.52 -11.33
CA ARG A 435 -16.94 7.90 -11.05
C ARG A 435 -15.61 7.85 -10.29
N ALA A 436 -14.58 8.51 -10.80
CA ALA A 436 -13.33 8.71 -10.05
C ALA A 436 -13.56 9.78 -8.96
N LEU A 437 -13.43 9.39 -7.69
CA LEU A 437 -13.64 10.27 -6.54
C LEU A 437 -12.33 10.39 -5.77
N ALA A 438 -11.87 11.62 -5.57
CA ALA A 438 -10.77 11.94 -4.68
C ALA A 438 -11.19 13.00 -3.67
N PHE A 439 -10.67 12.90 -2.46
CA PHE A 439 -11.00 13.81 -1.38
C PHE A 439 -9.83 14.04 -0.42
N PHE A 440 -9.78 15.25 0.13
CA PHE A 440 -8.79 15.67 1.10
C PHE A 440 -9.43 16.47 2.22
N TYR A 441 -8.97 16.23 3.44
CA TYR A 441 -9.39 16.93 4.64
C TYR A 441 -8.19 17.72 5.18
N PHE A 442 -8.29 19.04 5.18
CA PHE A 442 -7.38 19.84 5.98
C PHE A 442 -7.76 19.64 7.46
N ASP A 443 -6.84 19.08 8.25
CA ASP A 443 -7.03 18.87 9.69
C ASP A 443 -5.88 19.50 10.48
N VAL A 444 -6.25 20.38 11.39
CA VAL A 444 -5.36 21.04 12.34
C VAL A 444 -4.60 20.07 13.27
N ASN A 445 -5.10 18.84 13.45
CA ASN A 445 -4.50 17.79 14.28
C ASN A 445 -3.74 16.72 13.47
N GLY A 446 -3.82 16.72 12.14
CA GLY A 446 -3.48 15.58 11.29
C GLY A 446 -2.02 15.48 10.84
N GLY A 447 -1.03 15.70 11.72
CA GLY A 447 0.40 15.38 11.47
C GLY A 447 0.93 15.69 10.06
N GLY A 448 0.70 16.92 9.54
CA GLY A 448 1.13 17.36 8.20
C GLY A 448 0.02 17.56 7.15
N GLN A 449 -1.25 17.27 7.48
CA GLN A 449 -2.43 17.50 6.60
C GLN A 449 -2.81 18.98 6.37
N GLN A 450 -1.96 19.94 6.71
CA GLN A 450 -2.20 21.38 6.50
C GLN A 450 -1.56 21.92 5.21
N THR A 451 -0.71 21.12 4.54
CA THR A 451 0.08 21.59 3.38
C THR A 451 -0.57 21.26 2.04
N VAL A 452 -0.38 22.17 1.07
CA VAL A 452 -0.80 22.01 -0.33
C VAL A 452 -0.15 20.77 -0.96
N VAL A 453 1.12 20.54 -0.64
CA VAL A 453 1.91 19.40 -1.10
C VAL A 453 1.22 18.09 -0.71
N GLN A 454 0.79 17.98 0.55
CA GLN A 454 0.13 16.77 1.04
C GLN A 454 -1.25 16.55 0.42
N MET A 455 -2.00 17.63 0.17
CA MET A 455 -3.25 17.59 -0.57
C MET A 455 -3.03 17.02 -1.97
N LEU A 456 -2.10 17.59 -2.74
CA LEU A 456 -1.83 17.15 -4.11
C LEU A 456 -1.36 15.69 -4.16
N ARG A 457 -0.41 15.29 -3.31
CA ARG A 457 0.07 13.89 -3.20
C ARG A 457 -1.07 12.91 -2.96
N THR A 458 -1.99 13.27 -2.06
CA THR A 458 -3.11 12.41 -1.66
C THR A 458 -4.17 12.32 -2.74
N LEU A 459 -4.57 13.44 -3.35
CA LEU A 459 -5.55 13.46 -4.44
C LEU A 459 -5.04 12.68 -5.65
N LEU A 460 -3.77 12.88 -6.02
CA LEU A 460 -3.09 12.18 -7.09
C LEU A 460 -3.10 10.66 -6.84
N PHE A 461 -2.67 10.21 -5.65
CA PHE A 461 -2.67 8.80 -5.30
C PHE A 461 -4.08 8.18 -5.31
N GLN A 462 -5.09 8.88 -4.81
CA GLN A 462 -6.47 8.39 -4.80
C GLN A 462 -7.07 8.23 -6.21
N LEU A 463 -6.74 9.12 -7.16
CA LEU A 463 -7.19 8.98 -8.54
C LEU A 463 -6.44 7.87 -9.30
N CYS A 464 -5.13 7.73 -9.07
CA CYS A 464 -4.31 6.72 -9.73
C CYS A 464 -4.57 5.30 -9.22
N SER A 465 -4.84 5.13 -7.93
CA SER A 465 -5.11 3.82 -7.31
C SER A 465 -6.35 3.10 -7.84
N ARG A 466 -7.24 3.82 -8.54
CA ARG A 466 -8.50 3.28 -9.05
C ARG A 466 -8.48 2.89 -10.53
N SER A 467 -7.40 3.18 -11.28
CA SER A 467 -7.34 2.87 -12.71
C SER A 467 -5.91 2.56 -13.20
N PRO A 468 -5.66 1.40 -13.84
CA PRO A 468 -4.36 1.03 -14.38
C PRO A 468 -3.83 2.00 -15.46
N ILE A 469 -4.71 2.58 -16.27
CA ILE A 469 -4.33 3.53 -17.35
C ILE A 469 -3.80 4.85 -16.77
N ILE A 470 -4.27 5.24 -15.58
CA ILE A 470 -3.88 6.47 -14.92
C ILE A 470 -2.52 6.32 -14.21
N LEU A 471 -2.18 5.08 -13.83
CA LEU A 471 -0.92 4.75 -13.16
C LEU A 471 0.31 5.06 -14.03
N ASP A 472 0.23 4.97 -15.36
CA ASP A 472 1.34 5.24 -16.27
C ASP A 472 1.84 6.70 -16.17
N ARG A 473 0.94 7.67 -15.94
CA ARG A 473 1.32 9.08 -15.75
C ARG A 473 2.02 9.29 -14.42
N LEU A 474 1.53 8.65 -13.37
CA LEU A 474 2.16 8.69 -12.06
C LEU A 474 3.53 7.99 -12.06
N GLN A 475 3.64 6.88 -12.80
CA GLN A 475 4.89 6.18 -13.03
C GLN A 475 5.88 7.04 -13.81
N THR A 476 5.41 7.82 -14.80
CA THR A 476 6.27 8.78 -15.51
C THR A 476 6.87 9.78 -14.54
N LEU A 477 6.05 10.41 -13.70
CA LEU A 477 6.53 11.34 -12.68
C LEU A 477 7.51 10.68 -11.69
N TYR A 478 7.18 9.47 -11.22
CA TYR A 478 8.05 8.67 -10.34
C TYR A 478 9.41 8.38 -10.98
N ASN A 479 9.43 8.03 -12.27
CA ASN A 479 10.66 7.79 -13.02
C ASN A 479 11.47 9.09 -13.20
N THR A 480 10.82 10.21 -13.51
CA THR A 480 11.48 11.53 -13.65
C THR A 480 12.07 12.03 -12.34
N CYS A 481 11.52 11.62 -11.19
CA CYS A 481 12.05 11.93 -9.85
C CYS A 481 13.04 10.87 -9.33
N GLY A 482 13.61 10.06 -10.24
CA GLY A 482 14.66 9.11 -9.91
C GLY A 482 14.22 7.85 -9.20
N LYS A 483 12.98 7.41 -9.43
CA LYS A 483 12.39 6.24 -8.76
C LYS A 483 12.45 6.37 -7.24
N GLY A 484 12.19 7.57 -6.73
CA GLY A 484 12.09 7.83 -5.30
C GLY A 484 13.27 8.55 -4.65
N THR A 485 14.34 8.88 -5.38
CA THR A 485 15.51 9.57 -4.82
C THR A 485 15.30 11.06 -4.58
N SER A 486 14.33 11.69 -5.24
CA SER A 486 13.98 13.10 -5.05
C SER A 486 12.47 13.27 -4.91
N SER A 487 12.01 14.21 -4.07
CA SER A 487 10.58 14.49 -3.93
C SER A 487 10.06 15.37 -5.07
N PRO A 488 8.84 15.14 -5.60
CA PRO A 488 8.30 15.94 -6.70
C PRO A 488 7.95 17.36 -6.24
N SER A 489 8.13 18.36 -7.10
CA SER A 489 7.75 19.75 -6.83
C SER A 489 6.23 19.94 -6.82
N ILE A 490 5.76 21.05 -6.25
CA ILE A 490 4.32 21.41 -6.24
C ILE A 490 3.79 21.51 -7.68
N ASP A 491 4.54 22.16 -8.57
CA ASP A 491 4.14 22.34 -9.97
C ASP A 491 4.03 20.99 -10.68
N GLN A 492 5.01 20.09 -10.49
CA GLN A 492 4.97 18.74 -11.06
C GLN A 492 3.78 17.92 -10.56
N LEU A 493 3.47 17.98 -9.27
CA LEU A 493 2.30 17.31 -8.68
C LEU A 493 0.99 17.89 -9.23
N SER A 494 0.91 19.22 -9.33
CA SER A 494 -0.24 19.95 -9.86
C SER A 494 -0.50 19.60 -11.33
N ASP A 495 0.52 19.67 -12.17
CA ASP A 495 0.42 19.44 -13.61
C ASP A 495 0.04 17.98 -13.90
N THR A 496 0.66 17.03 -13.19
CA THR A 496 0.31 15.61 -13.30
C THR A 496 -1.14 15.35 -12.89
N LEU A 497 -1.62 16.01 -11.84
CA LEU A 497 -3.02 15.89 -11.40
C LEU A 497 -3.99 16.51 -12.42
N LYS A 498 -3.66 17.66 -13.00
CA LYS A 498 -4.44 18.30 -14.09
C LYS A 498 -4.53 17.39 -15.33
N ASP A 499 -3.43 16.74 -15.72
CA ASP A 499 -3.40 15.77 -16.81
C ASP A 499 -4.31 14.57 -16.54
N ILE A 500 -4.24 14.00 -15.34
CA ILE A 500 -5.07 12.87 -14.92
C ILE A 500 -6.57 13.23 -14.95
N ILE A 501 -6.92 14.44 -14.49
CA ILE A 501 -8.29 14.96 -14.56
C ILE A 501 -8.75 15.06 -16.02
N GLY A 502 -7.90 15.56 -16.91
CA GLY A 502 -8.19 15.68 -18.34
C GLY A 502 -8.38 14.34 -19.06
N MET A 503 -7.66 13.30 -18.64
CA MET A 503 -7.75 11.94 -19.22
C MET A 503 -8.96 11.13 -18.72
N SER A 504 -9.57 11.56 -17.61
CA SER A 504 -10.63 10.81 -16.93
C SER A 504 -12.04 11.22 -17.41
N SER A 505 -12.92 10.23 -17.59
CA SER A 505 -14.28 10.45 -18.11
C SER A 505 -15.23 11.13 -17.12
N GLN A 506 -15.04 10.92 -15.82
CA GLN A 506 -15.79 11.59 -14.75
C GLN A 506 -14.97 11.65 -13.46
N VAL A 507 -14.60 12.85 -13.04
CA VAL A 507 -13.84 13.09 -11.82
C VAL A 507 -14.60 13.99 -10.87
N THR A 508 -14.64 13.62 -9.60
CA THR A 508 -15.14 14.47 -8.53
C THR A 508 -14.06 14.65 -7.48
N VAL A 509 -13.73 15.91 -7.17
CA VAL A 509 -12.76 16.25 -6.12
C VAL A 509 -13.48 16.99 -5.00
N VAL A 510 -13.28 16.53 -3.78
CA VAL A 510 -13.83 17.14 -2.56
C VAL A 510 -12.69 17.64 -1.67
N VAL A 511 -12.66 18.94 -1.38
CA VAL A 511 -11.68 19.54 -0.48
C VAL A 511 -12.42 20.11 0.74
N ASP A 512 -12.22 19.50 1.90
CA ASP A 512 -12.84 19.94 3.15
C ASP A 512 -11.93 20.87 3.95
N ALA A 513 -12.54 21.85 4.61
CA ALA A 513 -11.90 22.78 5.56
C ALA A 513 -10.72 23.57 4.97
N LEU A 514 -10.87 24.11 3.75
CA LEU A 514 -9.80 24.87 3.08
C LEU A 514 -9.26 26.06 3.90
N ASP A 515 -10.06 26.61 4.83
CA ASP A 515 -9.59 27.63 5.77
C ASP A 515 -8.58 27.13 6.82
N GLU A 516 -8.36 25.82 6.91
CA GLU A 516 -7.39 25.16 7.80
C GLU A 516 -6.06 24.82 7.10
N CYS A 517 -5.89 25.21 5.83
CA CYS A 517 -4.64 25.10 5.09
C CYS A 517 -3.62 26.15 5.54
N ASP A 518 -2.32 25.80 5.58
CA ASP A 518 -1.23 26.74 5.93
C ASP A 518 -1.10 27.89 4.93
N LYS A 519 -1.37 27.59 3.65
CA LYS A 519 -1.27 28.51 2.52
C LYS A 519 -2.50 28.41 1.62
N PRO A 520 -3.66 28.90 2.07
CA PRO A 520 -4.92 28.74 1.33
C PRO A 520 -4.88 29.42 -0.03
N SER A 521 -4.10 30.49 -0.21
CA SER A 521 -3.92 31.19 -1.48
C SER A 521 -3.37 30.31 -2.60
N GLU A 522 -2.46 29.37 -2.30
CA GLU A 522 -1.89 28.46 -3.29
C GLU A 522 -2.96 27.45 -3.78
N VAL A 523 -3.79 26.91 -2.86
CA VAL A 523 -4.91 26.02 -3.23
C VAL A 523 -5.99 26.76 -4.01
N ILE A 524 -6.31 27.99 -3.61
CA ILE A 524 -7.30 28.84 -4.30
C ILE A 524 -6.84 29.09 -5.73
N SER A 525 -5.59 29.50 -5.94
CA SER A 525 -5.01 29.67 -7.29
C SER A 525 -5.11 28.38 -8.10
N TRP A 526 -4.81 27.23 -7.49
CA TRP A 526 -4.91 25.94 -8.17
C TRP A 526 -6.36 25.56 -8.54
N LEU A 527 -7.33 25.87 -7.68
CA LEU A 527 -8.75 25.67 -7.96
C LEU A 527 -9.25 26.61 -9.07
N GLU A 528 -8.80 27.87 -9.09
CA GLU A 528 -9.07 28.82 -10.17
C GLU A 528 -8.60 28.27 -11.51
N ASP A 529 -7.34 27.82 -11.58
CA ASP A 529 -6.76 27.23 -12.80
C ASP A 529 -7.62 26.06 -13.33
N LEU A 530 -8.10 25.17 -12.44
CA LEU A 530 -8.93 24.04 -12.83
C LEU A 530 -10.29 24.46 -13.39
N LEU A 531 -10.90 25.50 -12.81
CA LEU A 531 -12.18 26.05 -13.27
C LEU A 531 -12.01 26.78 -14.61
N GLU A 532 -10.91 27.49 -14.81
CA GLU A 532 -10.58 28.19 -16.06
C GLU A 532 -10.23 27.22 -17.20
N ALA A 533 -9.56 26.12 -16.89
CA ALA A 533 -9.23 25.05 -17.86
C ALA A 533 -10.49 24.34 -18.42
N ASN A 534 -11.66 24.53 -17.80
CA ASN A 534 -12.97 24.19 -18.35
C ASN A 534 -13.19 22.69 -18.66
N TYR A 535 -12.57 21.78 -17.89
CA TYR A 535 -12.80 20.34 -18.03
C TYR A 535 -14.29 20.00 -17.88
N SER A 536 -14.90 19.40 -18.91
CA SER A 536 -16.33 19.00 -18.90
C SER A 536 -16.60 17.79 -17.98
N THR A 537 -15.54 17.08 -17.60
CA THR A 537 -15.55 15.85 -16.79
C THR A 537 -15.37 16.07 -15.30
N LEU A 538 -15.01 17.29 -14.86
CA LEU A 538 -14.66 17.62 -13.48
C LEU A 538 -15.84 18.22 -12.69
N GLN A 539 -16.02 17.74 -11.47
CA GLN A 539 -16.88 18.34 -10.45
C GLN A 539 -16.07 18.64 -9.19
N LEU A 540 -16.18 19.85 -8.68
CA LEU A 540 -15.48 20.32 -7.50
C LEU A 540 -16.46 20.65 -6.37
N LEU A 541 -16.12 20.22 -5.16
CA LEU A 541 -16.79 20.64 -3.94
C LEU A 541 -15.74 21.10 -2.93
N VAL A 542 -15.92 22.32 -2.42
CA VAL A 542 -15.03 22.90 -1.42
C VAL A 542 -15.84 23.31 -0.21
N THR A 543 -15.34 23.02 0.99
CA THR A 543 -15.90 23.57 2.23
C THR A 543 -14.91 24.55 2.87
N SER A 544 -15.42 25.67 3.38
CA SER A 544 -14.62 26.60 4.20
C SER A 544 -15.49 27.55 5.01
N ARG A 545 -14.87 28.44 5.80
CA ARG A 545 -15.55 29.63 6.36
C ARG A 545 -15.80 30.68 5.26
N SER A 546 -16.91 31.40 5.39
CA SER A 546 -17.21 32.57 4.52
C SER A 546 -16.43 33.83 4.89
N THR A 547 -15.76 33.82 6.04
CA THR A 547 -14.97 34.93 6.56
C THR A 547 -13.47 34.66 6.40
N GLY A 548 -12.65 35.71 6.40
CA GLY A 548 -11.20 35.60 6.24
C GLY A 548 -10.74 35.77 4.79
N GLU A 549 -9.47 35.47 4.54
CA GLU A 549 -8.84 35.62 3.22
C GLU A 549 -9.40 34.62 2.20
N THR A 550 -9.51 33.35 2.59
CA THR A 550 -10.12 32.28 1.78
C THR A 550 -11.53 32.62 1.32
N GLY A 551 -12.39 33.06 2.25
CA GLY A 551 -13.77 33.42 1.93
C GLY A 551 -13.87 34.59 0.96
N ARG A 552 -13.05 35.64 1.14
CA ARG A 552 -13.04 36.81 0.24
C ARG A 552 -12.54 36.47 -1.17
N ALA A 553 -11.55 35.58 -1.27
CA ALA A 553 -11.00 35.18 -2.57
C ALA A 553 -12.03 34.37 -3.38
N ILE A 554 -12.65 33.36 -2.77
CA ILE A 554 -13.67 32.52 -3.45
C ILE A 554 -14.95 33.34 -3.73
N ASP A 555 -15.35 34.24 -2.84
CA ASP A 555 -16.43 35.21 -3.09
C ASP A 555 -16.07 36.18 -4.23
N GLY A 556 -14.79 36.39 -4.54
CA GLY A 556 -14.36 37.13 -5.73
C GLY A 556 -14.71 36.42 -7.06
N TRP A 557 -14.94 35.11 -7.04
CA TRP A 557 -15.31 34.30 -8.22
C TRP A 557 -16.79 34.47 -8.64
N THR A 558 -17.55 35.27 -7.87
CA THR A 558 -19.01 35.51 -7.87
C THR A 558 -19.69 35.82 -9.20
N ARG A 559 -18.97 36.01 -10.31
CA ARG A 559 -19.60 36.27 -11.62
C ARG A 559 -19.86 35.02 -12.47
N ARG A 560 -19.35 33.84 -12.09
CA ARG A 560 -19.40 32.62 -12.94
C ARG A 560 -19.84 31.32 -12.25
N HIS A 561 -20.01 31.28 -10.93
CA HIS A 561 -20.25 30.03 -10.18
C HIS A 561 -21.31 30.20 -9.08
N GLU A 562 -22.08 29.14 -8.78
CA GLU A 562 -23.12 29.15 -7.73
C GLU A 562 -22.52 29.00 -6.33
N LEU A 563 -22.94 29.87 -5.39
CA LEU A 563 -22.41 29.97 -4.02
C LEU A 563 -23.54 29.60 -3.05
N HIS A 564 -23.27 28.67 -2.12
CA HIS A 564 -24.31 28.18 -1.22
C HIS A 564 -23.89 28.23 0.25
N ALA A 565 -24.48 29.19 0.96
CA ALA A 565 -24.43 29.25 2.41
C ALA A 565 -25.18 28.07 3.03
N ILE A 566 -24.57 27.41 4.00
CA ILE A 566 -25.24 26.40 4.82
C ILE A 566 -26.45 27.03 5.52
N GLN A 567 -27.64 26.45 5.30
CA GLN A 567 -28.88 26.99 5.81
C GLN A 567 -28.98 26.77 7.33
N VAL A 568 -28.95 27.86 8.08
CA VAL A 568 -29.02 27.85 9.55
C VAL A 568 -30.27 27.13 10.03
N ASP A 569 -31.41 27.33 9.37
CA ASP A 569 -32.68 26.66 9.73
C ASP A 569 -32.63 25.14 9.53
N GLY A 570 -32.00 24.68 8.44
CA GLY A 570 -31.79 23.25 8.17
C GLY A 570 -30.88 22.61 9.23
N VAL A 571 -29.79 23.30 9.59
CA VAL A 571 -28.87 22.86 10.65
C VAL A 571 -29.54 22.88 12.02
N ASN A 572 -30.34 23.91 12.35
CA ASN A 572 -31.08 23.96 13.62
C ASN A 572 -32.09 22.83 13.77
N LYS A 573 -32.74 22.42 12.67
CA LYS A 573 -33.59 21.25 12.65
C LYS A 573 -32.79 19.98 12.95
N ASP A 574 -31.67 19.77 12.27
CA ASP A 574 -30.79 18.63 12.53
C ASP A 574 -30.24 18.63 13.97
N ILE A 575 -29.92 19.80 14.54
CA ILE A 575 -29.54 19.96 15.95
C ILE A 575 -30.69 19.54 16.87
N SER A 576 -31.92 20.00 16.61
CA SER A 576 -33.09 19.61 17.40
C SER A 576 -33.32 18.10 17.37
N ASP A 577 -33.13 17.45 16.23
CA ASP A 577 -33.25 15.99 16.09
C ASP A 577 -32.14 15.27 16.85
N TYR A 578 -30.90 15.75 16.76
CA TYR A 578 -29.77 15.26 17.55
C TYR A 578 -30.04 15.38 19.07
N LEU A 579 -30.52 16.54 19.54
CA LEU A 579 -30.86 16.78 20.94
C LEU A 579 -32.00 15.87 21.40
N HIS A 580 -33.00 15.65 20.54
CA HIS A 580 -34.13 14.78 20.87
C HIS A 580 -33.67 13.34 21.11
N THR A 581 -32.85 12.79 20.20
CA THR A 581 -32.32 11.43 20.37
C THR A 581 -31.50 11.31 21.65
N ARG A 582 -30.60 12.27 21.92
CA ARG A 582 -29.77 12.21 23.14
C ARG A 582 -30.55 12.41 24.44
N LEU A 583 -31.57 13.26 24.46
CA LEU A 583 -32.32 13.54 25.68
C LEU A 583 -33.38 12.48 25.99
N PHE A 584 -34.06 11.97 24.97
CA PHE A 584 -35.26 11.13 25.13
C PHE A 584 -35.07 9.67 24.73
N VAL A 585 -34.13 9.37 23.84
CA VAL A 585 -33.93 8.00 23.32
C VAL A 585 -32.71 7.32 23.94
N SER A 586 -31.62 8.05 24.21
CA SER A 586 -30.44 7.48 24.86
C SER A 586 -30.54 7.47 26.38
N ASP A 587 -29.85 6.52 27.02
CA ASP A 587 -29.82 6.38 28.48
C ASP A 587 -29.01 7.48 29.18
N GLU A 588 -28.33 8.37 28.45
CA GLU A 588 -27.36 9.35 28.98
C GLU A 588 -27.98 10.37 29.94
N PHE A 589 -29.25 10.74 29.72
CA PHE A 589 -29.99 11.70 30.53
C PHE A 589 -31.16 11.06 31.28
N SER A 590 -31.18 9.73 31.39
CA SER A 590 -32.22 8.95 32.09
C SER A 590 -32.45 9.40 33.53
N ARG A 591 -31.42 9.85 34.25
CA ARG A 591 -31.56 10.40 35.62
C ARG A 591 -32.51 11.62 35.73
N TRP A 592 -32.76 12.30 34.62
CA TRP A 592 -33.63 13.47 34.55
C TRP A 592 -35.02 13.17 33.98
N SER A 593 -35.27 11.96 33.48
CA SER A 593 -36.55 11.58 32.87
C SER A 593 -37.70 11.52 33.90
N SER A 594 -37.36 11.40 35.19
CA SER A 594 -38.30 11.41 36.32
C SER A 594 -38.88 12.79 36.64
N HIS A 595 -38.32 13.87 36.08
CA HIS A 595 -38.73 15.24 36.34
C HIS A 595 -39.50 15.80 35.14
N GLU A 596 -40.81 15.99 35.32
CA GLU A 596 -41.74 16.38 34.26
C GLU A 596 -41.33 17.71 33.60
N GLY A 597 -41.09 17.70 32.29
CA GLY A 597 -40.79 18.89 31.47
C GLY A 597 -39.33 19.39 31.50
N LEU A 598 -38.44 18.79 32.29
CA LEU A 598 -37.03 19.22 32.41
C LEU A 598 -36.25 18.95 31.11
N GLN A 599 -36.45 17.80 30.49
CA GLN A 599 -35.79 17.42 29.24
C GLN A 599 -36.25 18.31 28.07
N GLU A 600 -37.54 18.68 28.03
CA GLU A 600 -38.11 19.63 27.09
C GLU A 600 -37.52 21.03 27.26
N MET A 601 -37.32 21.47 28.50
CA MET A 601 -36.64 22.75 28.79
C MET A 601 -35.20 22.75 28.26
N ILE A 602 -34.42 21.68 28.52
CA ILE A 602 -33.05 21.55 28.01
C ILE A 602 -33.06 21.60 26.48
N LYS A 603 -33.91 20.78 25.84
CA LYS A 603 -34.02 20.74 24.37
C LYS A 603 -34.31 22.13 23.81
N LYS A 604 -35.29 22.85 24.39
CA LYS A 604 -35.67 24.19 23.95
C LYS A 604 -34.53 25.20 24.09
N GLU A 605 -33.93 25.31 25.28
CA GLU A 605 -32.89 26.32 25.56
C GLU A 605 -31.63 26.07 24.74
N VAL A 606 -31.14 24.82 24.69
CA VAL A 606 -29.94 24.47 23.91
C VAL A 606 -30.20 24.66 22.40
N SER A 607 -31.37 24.27 21.88
CA SER A 607 -31.70 24.47 20.46
C SER A 607 -31.73 25.95 20.07
N GLN A 608 -32.31 26.80 20.93
CA GLN A 608 -32.42 28.24 20.66
C GLN A 608 -31.06 28.94 20.67
N GLN A 609 -30.13 28.50 21.53
CA GLN A 609 -28.82 29.11 21.65
C GLN A 609 -27.81 28.59 20.63
N ALA A 610 -27.96 27.35 20.15
CA ALA A 610 -27.02 26.74 19.21
C ALA A 610 -26.88 27.51 17.89
N ASN A 611 -27.96 28.14 17.40
CA ASN A 611 -27.99 29.02 16.22
C ASN A 611 -27.13 28.52 15.03
N GLY A 612 -27.32 27.27 14.62
CA GLY A 612 -26.61 26.64 13.50
C GLY A 612 -25.23 26.09 13.86
N MET A 613 -24.87 26.01 15.14
CA MET A 613 -23.57 25.51 15.62
C MET A 613 -23.72 24.21 16.44
N PHE A 614 -23.57 23.07 15.76
CA PHE A 614 -23.60 21.74 16.38
C PHE A 614 -22.62 21.60 17.55
N ARG A 615 -21.39 22.12 17.39
CA ARG A 615 -20.37 22.03 18.44
C ARG A 615 -20.81 22.73 19.72
N LEU A 616 -21.49 23.87 19.61
CA LEU A 616 -22.00 24.63 20.76
C LEU A 616 -23.07 23.81 21.49
N ALA A 617 -24.04 23.26 20.75
CA ALA A 617 -25.09 22.42 21.32
C ALA A 617 -24.52 21.17 22.03
N ALA A 618 -23.54 20.51 21.41
CA ALA A 618 -22.89 19.34 21.98
C ALA A 618 -22.13 19.68 23.28
N CYS A 619 -21.32 20.75 23.29
CA CYS A 619 -20.60 21.15 24.50
C CYS A 619 -21.55 21.61 25.63
N GLN A 620 -22.59 22.38 25.32
CA GLN A 620 -23.61 22.78 26.31
C GLN A 620 -24.31 21.55 26.92
N LEU A 621 -24.63 20.53 26.13
CA LEU A 621 -25.18 19.27 26.64
C LEU A 621 -24.21 18.56 27.59
N GLU A 622 -22.92 18.47 27.26
CA GLU A 622 -21.92 17.85 28.13
C GLU A 622 -21.76 18.62 29.45
N ASP A 623 -21.80 19.95 29.42
CA ASP A 623 -21.80 20.78 30.64
C ASP A 623 -23.03 20.49 31.52
N LEU A 624 -24.22 20.44 30.91
CA LEU A 624 -25.46 20.11 31.60
C LEU A 624 -25.47 18.66 32.14
N LYS A 625 -24.80 17.73 31.44
CA LYS A 625 -24.58 16.35 31.89
C LYS A 625 -23.73 16.26 33.15
N ARG A 626 -22.96 17.28 33.53
CA ARG A 626 -22.21 17.27 34.80
C ARG A 626 -23.03 17.72 36.01
N CYS A 627 -24.19 18.33 35.79
CA CYS A 627 -25.05 18.78 36.88
C CYS A 627 -25.51 17.59 37.73
N LYS A 628 -25.51 17.74 39.06
CA LYS A 628 -25.82 16.64 40.00
C LYS A 628 -27.24 16.71 40.60
N ASN A 629 -27.91 17.86 40.50
CA ASN A 629 -29.28 18.05 40.98
C ASN A 629 -30.06 19.06 40.09
N PRO A 630 -31.41 19.10 40.18
CA PRO A 630 -32.23 19.98 39.34
C PRO A 630 -31.96 21.47 39.53
N GLU A 631 -31.64 21.91 40.75
CA GLU A 631 -31.35 23.33 41.04
C GLU A 631 -30.08 23.81 40.31
N ARG A 632 -28.98 23.05 40.42
CA ARG A 632 -27.74 23.35 39.70
C ARG A 632 -27.92 23.29 38.19
N LEU A 633 -28.76 22.39 37.70
CA LEU A 633 -29.11 22.33 36.28
C LEU A 633 -29.88 23.58 35.86
N SER A 634 -30.85 24.04 36.66
CA SER A 634 -31.60 25.27 36.39
C SER A 634 -30.69 26.50 36.36
N ASP A 635 -29.73 26.60 37.30
CA ASP A 635 -28.74 27.68 37.33
C ASP A 635 -27.74 27.59 36.15
N ALA A 636 -27.33 26.38 35.77
CA ALA A 636 -26.50 26.14 34.59
C ALA A 636 -27.24 26.54 33.29
N LEU A 637 -28.54 26.25 33.18
CA LEU A 637 -29.38 26.69 32.06
C LEU A 637 -29.50 28.22 31.98
N ARG A 638 -29.61 28.91 33.11
CA ARG A 638 -29.65 30.39 33.16
C ARG A 638 -28.34 31.05 32.73
N THR A 639 -27.23 30.37 33.03
CA THR A 639 -25.89 30.86 32.75
C THR A 639 -25.26 30.16 31.55
N LEU A 640 -26.04 29.49 30.70
CA LEU A 640 -25.51 28.70 29.58
C LEU A 640 -24.60 29.57 28.68
N PRO A 641 -23.39 29.12 28.34
CA PRO A 641 -22.46 29.90 27.54
C PRO A 641 -22.99 30.06 26.12
N LYS A 642 -22.97 31.30 25.58
CA LYS A 642 -23.60 31.63 24.29
C LYS A 642 -22.68 31.44 23.09
N THR A 643 -21.38 31.26 23.34
CA THR A 643 -20.35 31.13 22.30
C THR A 643 -19.35 30.05 22.66
N LEU A 644 -18.63 29.51 21.66
CA LEU A 644 -17.55 28.56 21.91
C LEU A 644 -16.42 29.19 22.74
N GLN A 645 -16.11 30.48 22.54
CA GLN A 645 -15.09 31.18 23.33
C GLN A 645 -15.47 31.22 24.82
N GLU A 646 -16.75 31.44 25.15
CA GLU A 646 -17.21 31.38 26.55
C GLU A 646 -17.08 29.98 27.15
N ILE A 647 -17.36 28.92 26.38
CA ILE A 647 -17.15 27.53 26.83
C ILE A 647 -15.68 27.30 27.13
N TYR A 648 -14.81 27.62 26.17
CA TYR A 648 -13.38 27.40 26.33
C TYR A 648 -12.80 28.23 27.49
N ALA A 649 -13.24 29.49 27.65
CA ALA A 649 -12.86 30.33 28.78
C ALA A 649 -13.27 29.72 30.14
N ARG A 650 -14.48 29.18 30.23
CA ARG A 650 -14.98 28.52 31.44
C ARG A 650 -14.21 27.24 31.75
N THR A 651 -13.91 26.43 30.73
CA THR A 651 -13.10 25.22 30.91
C THR A 651 -11.70 25.57 31.40
N LEU A 652 -11.02 26.55 30.79
CA LEU A 652 -9.72 27.02 31.26
C LEU A 652 -9.80 27.61 32.69
N THR A 653 -10.87 28.32 33.03
CA THR A 653 -11.08 28.82 34.40
C THR A 653 -11.25 27.67 35.40
N SER A 654 -12.03 26.65 35.04
CA SER A 654 -12.20 25.45 35.87
C SER A 654 -10.90 24.66 36.03
N LEU A 655 -10.05 24.61 34.99
CA LEU A 655 -8.74 23.96 35.04
C LEU A 655 -7.77 24.74 35.91
N LYS A 656 -7.81 26.07 35.85
CA LYS A 656 -6.99 26.96 36.68
C LYS A 656 -7.20 26.71 38.18
N ASP A 657 -8.45 26.47 38.57
CA ASP A 657 -8.83 26.23 39.97
C ASP A 657 -8.71 24.75 40.38
N SER A 658 -8.21 23.88 39.49
CA SER A 658 -8.06 22.43 39.73
C SER A 658 -6.63 22.04 40.08
N ASP A 659 -6.47 20.86 40.69
CA ASP A 659 -5.17 20.27 41.01
C ASP A 659 -4.35 19.88 39.76
N TYR A 660 -4.97 19.85 38.57
CA TYR A 660 -4.33 19.48 37.30
C TYR A 660 -3.89 20.68 36.44
N CYS A 661 -3.86 21.90 37.00
CA CYS A 661 -3.59 23.11 36.21
C CYS A 661 -2.27 23.06 35.43
N THR A 662 -1.21 22.53 36.04
CA THR A 662 0.13 22.45 35.43
C THR A 662 0.19 21.42 34.31
N GLU A 663 -0.38 20.24 34.55
CA GLU A 663 -0.47 19.13 33.59
C GLU A 663 -1.35 19.51 32.40
N ALA A 664 -2.47 20.19 32.66
CA ALA A 664 -3.35 20.72 31.62
C ALA A 664 -2.63 21.76 30.76
N LEU A 665 -1.85 22.67 31.37
CA LEU A 665 -1.08 23.67 30.65
C LEU A 665 -0.08 23.01 29.70
N PHE A 666 0.71 22.06 30.18
CA PHE A 666 1.68 21.34 29.34
C PHE A 666 1.01 20.54 28.22
N MET A 667 -0.05 19.78 28.54
CA MET A 667 -0.81 19.02 27.54
C MET A 667 -1.33 19.94 26.42
N LEU A 668 -1.92 21.09 26.77
CA LEU A 668 -2.41 22.05 25.79
C LEU A 668 -1.27 22.74 25.02
N GLN A 669 -0.13 23.03 25.64
CA GLN A 669 1.06 23.54 24.93
C GLN A 669 1.51 22.55 23.86
N TYR A 670 1.63 21.27 24.23
CA TYR A 670 2.03 20.21 23.32
C TYR A 670 1.05 20.08 22.15
N LEU A 671 -0.26 19.99 22.41
CA LEU A 671 -1.27 19.82 21.38
C LEU A 671 -1.41 21.03 20.43
N VAL A 672 -1.03 22.25 20.87
CA VAL A 672 -1.11 23.46 20.05
C VAL A 672 0.14 23.66 19.19
N TRP A 673 1.32 23.25 19.68
CA TRP A 673 2.62 23.60 19.09
C TRP A 673 3.48 22.41 18.62
N SER A 674 3.06 21.17 18.90
CA SER A 674 3.67 19.97 18.34
C SER A 674 2.85 19.43 17.16
N GLU A 675 3.56 18.94 16.15
CA GLU A 675 2.99 18.25 15.00
C GLU A 675 3.02 16.72 15.19
N ILE A 676 3.75 16.24 16.21
CA ILE A 676 3.92 14.83 16.52
C ILE A 676 2.75 14.36 17.38
N PRO A 677 1.89 13.43 16.89
CA PRO A 677 0.78 12.91 17.67
C PRO A 677 1.26 12.19 18.93
N ILE A 678 0.56 12.40 20.05
CA ILE A 678 0.92 11.85 21.36
C ILE A 678 -0.18 10.94 21.90
N THR A 679 0.22 9.81 22.46
CA THR A 679 -0.66 8.83 23.10
C THR A 679 -0.94 9.18 24.56
N LEU A 680 -1.95 8.53 25.15
CA LEU A 680 -2.26 8.69 26.58
C LEU A 680 -1.07 8.32 27.47
N ASP A 681 -0.39 7.22 27.17
CA ASP A 681 0.72 6.72 27.99
C ASP A 681 1.97 7.61 27.87
N GLU A 682 2.22 8.13 26.66
CA GLU A 682 3.27 9.13 26.42
C GLU A 682 2.98 10.45 27.17
N MET A 683 1.73 10.92 27.17
CA MET A 683 1.33 12.13 27.89
C MET A 683 1.42 11.97 29.41
N LEU A 684 1.10 10.79 29.94
CA LEU A 684 1.26 10.46 31.36
C LEU A 684 2.71 10.63 31.81
N ASP A 685 3.65 10.14 31.00
CA ASP A 685 5.08 10.26 31.28
C ASP A 685 5.57 11.70 31.12
N ALA A 686 5.15 12.40 30.07
CA ALA A 686 5.55 13.78 29.82
C ALA A 686 5.10 14.72 30.97
N THR A 687 3.89 14.54 31.48
CA THR A 687 3.36 15.34 32.61
C THR A 687 4.00 15.01 33.96
N ALA A 688 4.62 13.83 34.10
CA ALA A 688 5.35 13.41 35.30
C ALA A 688 6.77 14.00 35.42
N VAL A 689 7.28 14.66 34.37
CA VAL A 689 8.62 15.27 34.37
C VAL A 689 8.63 16.55 35.21
N ARG A 690 9.53 16.59 36.19
CA ARG A 690 9.79 17.75 37.07
C ARG A 690 11.26 18.17 36.94
N LEU A 691 11.53 19.21 36.14
CA LEU A 691 12.89 19.64 35.78
C LEU A 691 13.78 20.07 36.96
N HIS A 692 13.18 20.40 38.10
CA HIS A 692 13.90 20.76 39.33
C HIS A 692 14.30 19.54 40.18
N GLU A 693 13.82 18.35 39.84
CA GLU A 693 14.16 17.09 40.52
C GLU A 693 15.29 16.33 39.80
N THR A 694 15.95 15.42 40.50
CA THR A 694 16.95 14.51 39.92
C THR A 694 16.72 13.09 40.45
N PRO A 695 16.38 12.10 39.59
CA PRO A 695 16.04 12.26 38.17
C PRO A 695 14.79 13.13 37.98
N ALA A 696 14.67 13.79 36.82
CA ALA A 696 13.56 14.71 36.53
C ALA A 696 12.25 13.94 36.27
N PHE A 697 12.33 12.75 35.67
CA PHE A 697 11.21 11.82 35.55
C PHE A 697 11.28 10.75 36.65
N LYS A 698 10.13 10.50 37.28
CA LYS A 698 9.91 9.41 38.23
C LYS A 698 8.50 8.87 38.03
N GLU A 699 8.35 7.55 37.96
CA GLU A 699 7.03 6.93 37.78
C GLU A 699 6.03 7.31 38.89
N VAL A 700 6.52 7.54 40.12
CA VAL A 700 5.69 7.98 41.26
C VAL A 700 5.06 9.36 41.07
N ASN A 701 5.55 10.15 40.12
CA ASN A 701 5.00 11.47 39.78
C ASN A 701 3.91 11.38 38.71
N ARG A 702 3.62 10.19 38.15
CA ARG A 702 2.51 9.98 37.21
C ARG A 702 1.20 10.34 37.91
N ILE A 703 0.33 11.08 37.23
CA ILE A 703 -1.02 11.34 37.71
C ILE A 703 -1.79 10.01 37.80
N PHE A 704 -2.54 9.83 38.90
CA PHE A 704 -3.25 8.57 39.18
C PHE A 704 -4.30 8.22 38.11
N ASP A 705 -4.95 9.23 37.53
CA ASP A 705 -5.95 9.05 36.48
C ASP A 705 -5.91 10.21 35.48
N ILE A 706 -5.32 9.98 34.30
CA ILE A 706 -5.38 10.93 33.17
C ILE A 706 -6.80 11.09 32.64
N GLY A 707 -7.68 10.12 32.89
CA GLY A 707 -9.10 10.20 32.56
C GLY A 707 -9.80 11.37 33.25
N ASP A 708 -9.43 11.71 34.48
CA ASP A 708 -9.95 12.89 35.18
C ASP A 708 -9.52 14.20 34.48
N LEU A 709 -8.25 14.29 34.07
CA LEU A 709 -7.73 15.43 33.31
C LEU A 709 -8.42 15.56 31.94
N ILE A 710 -8.55 14.46 31.20
CA ILE A 710 -9.25 14.44 29.91
C ILE A 710 -10.72 14.79 30.09
N THR A 711 -11.35 14.33 31.17
CA THR A 711 -12.74 14.67 31.49
C THR A 711 -12.87 16.16 31.78
N LEU A 712 -11.99 16.76 32.58
CA LEU A 712 -11.99 18.21 32.80
C LEU A 712 -11.78 18.98 31.48
N CYS A 713 -10.95 18.46 30.59
CA CYS A 713 -10.63 19.03 29.27
C CYS A 713 -11.59 18.61 28.14
N SER A 714 -12.73 17.96 28.38
CA SER A 714 -13.52 17.31 27.32
C SER A 714 -14.09 18.28 26.26
N SER A 715 -14.19 19.58 26.56
CA SER A 715 -14.56 20.59 25.57
C SER A 715 -13.40 21.00 24.65
N LEU A 716 -12.16 20.79 25.08
CA LEU A 716 -10.91 21.19 24.44
C LEU A 716 -10.19 20.02 23.75
N VAL A 717 -10.28 18.81 24.31
CA VAL A 717 -9.49 17.63 23.93
C VAL A 717 -10.40 16.42 23.68
N THR A 718 -10.00 15.54 22.76
CA THR A 718 -10.67 14.27 22.47
C THR A 718 -9.64 13.14 22.39
N ILE A 719 -10.06 11.91 22.69
CA ILE A 719 -9.25 10.71 22.47
C ILE A 719 -9.68 10.07 21.15
N VAL A 720 -8.71 9.62 20.36
CA VAL A 720 -8.93 8.92 19.09
C VAL A 720 -8.21 7.57 19.15
N GLU A 721 -8.90 6.49 18.79
CA GLU A 721 -8.26 5.19 18.58
C GLU A 721 -7.63 5.15 17.18
N VAL A 722 -6.33 4.91 17.14
CA VAL A 722 -5.53 4.87 15.91
C VAL A 722 -4.81 3.53 15.84
N SER A 723 -4.90 2.86 14.70
CA SER A 723 -4.06 1.70 14.36
C SER A 723 -2.84 2.22 13.61
N ARG A 724 -1.66 2.25 14.24
CA ARG A 724 -0.41 2.45 13.50
C ARG A 724 -0.05 1.12 12.85
N PHE A 725 0.40 1.15 11.60
CA PHE A 725 0.85 -0.05 10.87
C PHE A 725 2.15 -0.56 11.48
N THR A 726 2.08 -1.22 12.63
CA THR A 726 3.13 -2.06 13.20
C THR A 726 2.79 -3.53 12.93
N PRO A 727 3.79 -4.44 12.85
CA PRO A 727 3.56 -5.88 12.59
C PRO A 727 2.61 -6.54 13.59
N GLU A 728 2.45 -5.93 14.76
CA GLU A 728 1.42 -6.22 15.74
C GLU A 728 0.36 -5.11 15.61
N GLU A 729 -0.89 -5.43 15.25
CA GLU A 729 -1.99 -4.47 15.15
C GLU A 729 -2.38 -3.90 16.54
N GLN A 730 -1.51 -3.10 17.15
CA GLN A 730 -1.81 -2.43 18.41
C GLN A 730 -2.67 -1.19 18.16
N ARG A 731 -3.89 -1.21 18.72
CA ARG A 731 -4.73 -0.02 18.80
C ARG A 731 -4.19 0.91 19.87
N MET A 732 -3.71 2.07 19.46
CA MET A 732 -3.24 3.14 20.35
C MET A 732 -4.33 4.18 20.57
N ARG A 733 -4.30 4.83 21.73
CA ARG A 733 -5.22 5.93 22.08
C ARG A 733 -4.44 7.24 22.05
N GLU A 734 -4.68 8.04 21.02
CA GLU A 734 -4.06 9.35 20.84
C GLU A 734 -4.92 10.48 21.41
N ILE A 735 -4.25 11.53 21.90
CA ILE A 735 -4.89 12.74 22.43
C ILE A 735 -4.83 13.83 21.36
N HIS A 736 -5.99 14.33 20.93
CA HIS A 736 -6.11 15.37 19.89
C HIS A 736 -6.89 16.59 20.42
N LEU A 737 -6.72 17.77 19.81
CA LEU A 737 -7.65 18.87 20.08
C LEU A 737 -9.03 18.51 19.54
N ALA A 738 -10.06 18.78 20.33
CA ALA A 738 -11.41 18.34 20.03
C ALA A 738 -12.03 19.05 18.81
N HIS A 739 -11.51 20.22 18.42
CA HIS A 739 -11.92 20.95 17.23
C HIS A 739 -10.88 22.05 16.88
N SER A 740 -10.76 22.44 15.61
CA SER A 740 -9.84 23.49 15.14
C SER A 740 -10.03 24.84 15.84
N SER A 741 -11.28 25.19 16.16
CA SER A 741 -11.62 26.40 16.93
C SER A 741 -11.02 26.42 18.33
N VAL A 742 -10.64 25.27 18.91
CA VAL A 742 -9.90 25.20 20.17
C VAL A 742 -8.49 25.75 19.97
N LYS A 743 -7.75 25.27 18.96
CA LYS A 743 -6.38 25.75 18.67
C LYS A 743 -6.37 27.24 18.38
N GLU A 744 -7.34 27.74 17.61
CA GLU A 744 -7.53 29.17 17.33
C GLU A 744 -7.72 29.99 18.62
N TYR A 745 -8.56 29.50 19.52
CA TYR A 745 -8.79 30.15 20.81
C TYR A 745 -7.56 30.11 21.72
N LEU A 746 -6.87 28.97 21.80
CA LEU A 746 -5.65 28.82 22.62
C LEU A 746 -4.46 29.63 22.09
N ARG A 747 -4.47 30.02 20.81
CA ARG A 747 -3.51 30.97 20.22
C ARG A 747 -3.91 32.44 20.40
N SER A 748 -5.07 32.73 20.99
CA SER A 748 -5.54 34.10 21.17
C SER A 748 -4.82 34.82 22.32
N ARG A 749 -4.65 36.14 22.20
CA ARG A 749 -3.87 36.97 23.16
C ARG A 749 -4.60 37.32 24.47
N HIS A 750 -5.81 36.80 24.68
CA HIS A 750 -6.69 37.22 25.79
C HIS A 750 -6.98 36.12 26.81
N LEU A 751 -6.12 35.11 26.90
CA LEU A 751 -6.27 34.02 27.86
C LEU A 751 -5.91 34.48 29.28
N ALA A 752 -6.57 33.89 30.27
CA ALA A 752 -6.29 34.15 31.67
C ALA A 752 -5.04 33.38 32.13
N ARG A 753 -4.20 34.00 32.98
CA ARG A 753 -3.07 33.33 33.63
C ARG A 753 -3.49 32.05 34.36
N PRO A 754 -2.74 30.93 34.24
CA PRO A 754 -1.43 30.81 33.57
C PRO A 754 -1.49 30.45 32.06
N PHE A 755 -2.68 30.34 31.48
CA PHE A 755 -2.88 29.90 30.10
C PHE A 755 -2.58 30.97 29.04
N ASP A 756 -2.25 32.21 29.42
CA ASP A 756 -1.72 33.23 28.52
C ASP A 756 -0.45 32.76 27.78
N GLN A 757 0.35 31.92 28.43
CA GLN A 757 1.57 31.31 27.87
C GLN A 757 1.29 30.35 26.70
N LEU A 758 0.06 29.86 26.51
CA LEU A 758 -0.29 29.01 25.36
C LEU A 758 -0.19 29.75 24.04
N SER A 759 -0.34 31.07 24.05
CA SER A 759 -0.26 31.90 22.84
C SER A 759 1.18 32.19 22.41
N GLU A 760 2.17 31.89 23.26
CA GLU A 760 3.58 32.17 23.03
C GLU A 760 4.33 30.93 22.54
N GLU A 761 4.46 30.79 21.21
CA GLU A 761 5.11 29.64 20.57
C GLU A 761 6.50 29.32 21.13
N ILE A 762 7.34 30.35 21.28
CA ILE A 762 8.72 30.22 21.73
C ILE A 762 8.76 29.60 23.14
N HIS A 763 7.93 30.10 24.06
CA HIS A 763 7.87 29.60 25.43
C HIS A 763 7.30 28.18 25.47
N ALA A 764 6.23 27.90 24.73
CA ALA A 764 5.61 26.58 24.69
C ALA A 764 6.56 25.53 24.10
N ARG A 765 7.19 25.79 22.95
CA ARG A 765 8.19 24.89 22.35
C ARG A 765 9.43 24.73 23.25
N GLY A 766 9.85 25.79 23.94
CA GLY A 766 10.90 25.70 24.97
C GLY A 766 10.53 24.71 26.07
N SER A 767 9.34 24.84 26.66
CA SER A 767 8.85 23.93 27.70
C SER A 767 8.76 22.48 27.21
N ILE A 768 8.29 22.25 25.98
CA ILE A 768 8.22 20.90 25.39
C ILE A 768 9.62 20.30 25.27
N ALA A 769 10.57 21.05 24.67
CA ALA A 769 11.95 20.60 24.51
C ALA A 769 12.60 20.26 25.86
N GLN A 770 12.42 21.13 26.86
CA GLN A 770 12.97 20.90 28.20
C GLN A 770 12.38 19.64 28.85
N THR A 771 11.06 19.42 28.76
CA THR A 771 10.39 18.21 29.26
C THR A 771 10.94 16.95 28.60
N CYS A 772 11.06 16.95 27.27
CA CYS A 772 11.63 15.83 26.53
C CYS A 772 13.07 15.52 26.97
N ILE A 773 13.93 16.55 27.06
CA ILE A 773 15.32 16.38 27.51
C ILE A 773 15.39 15.89 28.96
N GLY A 774 14.58 16.46 29.86
CA GLY A 774 14.51 16.04 31.26
C GLY A 774 14.10 14.57 31.41
N TYR A 775 13.16 14.12 30.59
CA TYR A 775 12.76 12.72 30.51
C TYR A 775 13.91 11.81 30.05
N LEU A 776 14.54 12.12 28.90
CA LEU A 776 15.66 11.33 28.36
C LEU A 776 16.85 11.22 29.32
N MET A 777 17.20 12.32 30.00
CA MET A 777 18.28 12.33 30.99
C MET A 777 17.97 11.47 32.23
N SER A 778 16.70 11.16 32.47
CA SER A 778 16.25 10.33 33.59
C SER A 778 16.28 8.84 33.28
N LEU A 779 16.46 8.45 32.01
CA LEU A 779 16.51 7.06 31.60
C LEU A 779 17.77 6.35 32.15
N PRO A 780 17.65 5.09 32.61
CA PRO A 780 18.79 4.24 32.92
C PRO A 780 19.74 4.09 31.72
N ILE A 781 21.02 3.82 31.98
CA ILE A 781 22.06 3.70 30.94
C ILE A 781 21.65 2.68 29.86
N ASP A 782 21.14 1.52 30.28
CA ASP A 782 20.76 0.42 29.37
C ASP A 782 19.57 0.74 28.46
N HIS A 783 18.72 1.71 28.86
CA HIS A 783 17.49 2.07 28.14
C HIS A 783 17.60 3.42 27.42
N PHE A 784 18.73 4.10 27.51
CA PHE A 784 18.91 5.42 26.93
C PHE A 784 18.90 5.37 25.39
N TRP A 785 19.55 4.37 24.80
CA TRP A 785 19.65 4.21 23.34
C TRP A 785 18.48 3.41 22.75
N HIS A 786 17.94 2.45 23.50
CA HIS A 786 16.77 1.65 23.12
C HIS A 786 15.78 1.56 24.28
N PRO A 787 15.03 2.63 24.54
CA PRO A 787 14.02 2.62 25.58
C PRO A 787 12.92 1.63 25.20
N SER A 788 12.66 0.66 26.09
CA SER A 788 11.52 -0.24 25.93
C SER A 788 10.24 0.58 25.91
N GLN A 789 9.47 0.53 24.82
CA GLN A 789 8.22 1.27 24.68
C GLN A 789 7.20 0.93 25.78
N ASN A 790 7.24 -0.29 26.31
CA ASN A 790 6.35 -0.71 27.40
C ASN A 790 6.73 -0.09 28.76
N GLN A 791 8.02 0.21 28.97
CA GLN A 791 8.49 0.77 30.25
C GLN A 791 8.62 2.30 30.20
N PHE A 792 9.05 2.83 29.06
CA PHE A 792 9.27 4.25 28.82
C PHE A 792 8.52 4.76 27.58
N PRO A 793 7.17 4.74 27.56
CA PRO A 793 6.35 5.15 26.43
C PRO A 793 6.77 6.49 25.79
N PHE A 794 7.06 7.51 26.60
CA PHE A 794 7.38 8.85 26.08
C PHE A 794 8.74 8.97 25.40
N ALA A 795 9.61 7.96 25.46
CA ALA A 795 10.98 8.10 24.99
C ALA A 795 11.10 8.34 23.48
N ALA A 796 10.23 7.70 22.68
CA ALA A 796 10.21 7.88 21.23
C ALA A 796 9.73 9.27 20.82
N VAL A 797 8.74 9.83 21.51
CA VAL A 797 8.31 11.22 21.27
C VAL A 797 9.37 12.19 21.79
N ALA A 798 9.97 11.91 22.94
CA ALA A 798 10.98 12.74 23.56
C ALA A 798 12.26 12.86 22.71
N SER A 799 12.60 11.86 21.89
CA SER A 799 13.75 11.95 20.96
C SER A 799 13.58 13.00 19.86
N HIS A 800 12.38 13.55 19.64
CA HIS A 800 12.16 14.66 18.70
C HIS A 800 12.34 16.05 19.33
N TRP A 801 12.99 16.15 20.50
CA TRP A 801 13.15 17.43 21.20
C TRP A 801 13.82 18.53 20.37
N MET A 802 14.65 18.19 19.37
CA MET A 802 15.35 19.17 18.54
C MET A 802 14.39 20.04 17.71
N GLU A 803 13.27 19.48 17.26
CA GLU A 803 12.26 20.21 16.47
C GLU A 803 11.60 21.35 17.26
N HIS A 804 11.51 21.18 18.57
CA HIS A 804 11.05 22.20 19.50
C HIS A 804 12.19 23.12 19.91
N ALA A 805 13.38 22.56 20.18
CA ALA A 805 14.52 23.32 20.65
C ALA A 805 14.98 24.37 19.65
N LYS A 806 15.02 24.06 18.34
CA LYS A 806 15.44 25.00 17.29
C LYS A 806 14.66 26.32 17.27
N VAL A 807 13.42 26.32 17.77
CA VAL A 807 12.57 27.53 17.83
C VAL A 807 12.82 28.35 19.09
N ALA A 808 13.20 27.71 20.19
CA ALA A 808 13.28 28.33 21.51
C ALA A 808 14.71 28.68 21.98
N GLU A 809 15.72 27.95 21.50
CA GLU A 809 17.09 28.01 22.02
C GLU A 809 17.75 29.40 21.95
N ALA A 810 17.36 30.24 20.99
CA ALA A 810 17.88 31.59 20.84
C ALA A 810 17.48 32.53 22.00
N THR A 811 16.40 32.19 22.73
CA THR A 811 15.82 33.03 23.80
C THR A 811 15.85 32.37 25.17
N ASP A 812 16.13 31.06 25.24
CA ASP A 812 16.09 30.26 26.46
C ASP A 812 17.45 29.64 26.77
N ASP A 813 18.27 30.34 27.57
CA ASP A 813 19.58 29.82 27.98
C ASP A 813 19.45 28.56 28.86
N THR A 814 18.33 28.40 29.59
CA THR A 814 18.13 27.21 30.45
C THR A 814 17.96 25.95 29.61
N LEU A 815 17.24 26.04 28.49
CA LEU A 815 17.15 24.98 27.49
C LEU A 815 18.54 24.68 26.88
N VAL A 816 19.31 25.70 26.51
CA VAL A 816 20.67 25.51 25.98
C VAL A 816 21.57 24.77 26.99
N GLN A 817 21.51 25.12 28.28
CA GLN A 817 22.26 24.40 29.31
C GLN A 817 21.80 22.94 29.47
N LEU A 818 20.49 22.67 29.36
CA LEU A 818 19.96 21.31 29.41
C LEU A 818 20.45 20.47 28.22
N ILE A 819 20.44 21.03 27.01
CA ILE A 819 20.97 20.37 25.80
C ILE A 819 22.46 20.04 25.99
N LEU A 820 23.26 21.01 26.44
CA LEU A 820 24.69 20.78 26.70
C LEU A 820 24.93 19.72 27.78
N LYS A 821 24.07 19.66 28.82
CA LYS A 821 24.15 18.65 29.87
C LYS A 821 23.75 17.26 29.36
N LEU A 822 22.75 17.16 28.49
CA LEU A 822 22.38 15.91 27.82
C LEU A 822 23.56 15.36 27.02
N TYR A 823 24.18 16.19 26.18
CA TYR A 823 25.38 15.81 25.44
C TYR A 823 26.54 15.36 26.32
N GLN A 824 26.80 16.05 27.44
CA GLN A 824 27.82 15.63 28.40
C GLN A 824 27.51 14.25 29.02
N MET A 825 26.24 13.99 29.35
CA MET A 825 25.81 12.69 29.89
C MET A 825 25.97 11.57 28.86
N GLU A 826 25.63 11.82 27.60
CA GLU A 826 25.82 10.88 26.49
C GLU A 826 27.30 10.53 26.31
N SER A 827 28.17 11.53 26.23
CA SER A 827 29.62 11.32 26.10
C SER A 827 30.20 10.58 27.30
N ALA A 828 29.73 10.87 28.52
CA ALA A 828 30.17 10.18 29.73
C ALA A 828 29.74 8.70 29.74
N ARG A 829 28.51 8.40 29.27
CA ARG A 829 27.99 7.02 29.18
C ARG A 829 28.75 6.19 28.14
N LEU A 830 29.05 6.79 26.98
CA LEU A 830 29.87 6.17 25.93
C LEU A 830 31.33 5.91 26.38
N GLY A 831 31.85 6.68 27.33
CA GLY A 831 33.18 6.48 27.90
C GLY A 831 33.30 5.30 28.88
N THR A 832 32.22 4.61 29.22
CA THR A 832 32.21 3.46 30.13
C THR A 832 32.52 2.13 29.42
N ALA A 833 33.02 1.12 30.14
CA ALA A 833 33.24 -0.21 29.56
C ALA A 833 31.93 -0.83 29.02
N GLU A 834 30.83 -0.67 29.77
CA GLU A 834 29.48 -1.14 29.40
C GLU A 834 28.94 -0.41 28.15
N GLY A 835 29.08 0.91 28.07
CA GLY A 835 28.68 1.69 26.89
C GLY A 835 29.48 1.33 25.63
N ASN A 836 30.77 0.99 25.79
CA ASN A 836 31.62 0.52 24.69
C ASN A 836 31.28 -0.92 24.26
N ASP A 837 31.01 -1.82 25.21
CA ASP A 837 30.63 -3.21 24.90
C ASP A 837 29.30 -3.29 24.15
N ILE A 838 28.33 -2.44 24.50
CA ILE A 838 27.06 -2.31 23.76
C ILE A 838 27.34 -1.86 22.32
N MET A 839 28.17 -0.83 22.13
CA MET A 839 28.53 -0.32 20.80
C MET A 839 29.33 -1.36 19.98
N ASN A 840 30.19 -2.15 20.63
CA ASN A 840 31.01 -3.19 20.00
C ASN A 840 30.20 -4.45 19.63
N ASN A 841 29.31 -4.93 20.49
CA ASN A 841 28.46 -6.10 20.22
C ASN A 841 27.54 -5.86 19.01
N TRP A 842 27.10 -4.62 18.79
CA TRP A 842 26.33 -4.24 17.62
C TRP A 842 27.14 -4.17 16.32
N ALA A 843 28.46 -4.04 16.40
CA ALA A 843 29.35 -4.12 15.24
C ALA A 843 29.63 -5.59 14.84
N THR A 844 29.52 -6.54 15.77
CA THR A 844 29.98 -7.93 15.56
C THR A 844 28.92 -8.92 15.09
N ASP A 845 27.63 -8.72 15.41
CA ASP A 845 26.58 -9.73 15.13
C ASP A 845 25.88 -9.59 13.76
N SER A 846 26.08 -8.49 13.03
CA SER A 846 25.44 -8.25 11.72
C SER A 846 26.40 -7.84 10.60
N GLY A 847 27.69 -7.61 10.89
CA GLY A 847 28.63 -7.02 9.92
C GLY A 847 28.18 -5.67 9.34
N LYS A 848 27.16 -5.04 9.95
CA LYS A 848 26.55 -3.77 9.57
C LYS A 848 25.93 -3.14 10.81
N LEU A 849 26.33 -1.93 11.18
CA LEU A 849 25.58 -1.10 12.12
C LEU A 849 24.12 -1.00 11.63
N PRO A 850 23.09 -1.37 12.42
CA PRO A 850 21.71 -1.14 12.06
C PRO A 850 21.43 0.37 11.95
N HIS A 851 20.92 0.78 10.80
CA HIS A 851 20.71 2.14 10.30
C HIS A 851 19.70 3.01 11.10
N ILE A 852 19.24 2.59 12.29
CA ILE A 852 17.99 3.15 12.86
C ILE A 852 18.16 4.28 13.87
N TYR A 853 19.35 4.59 14.41
CA TYR A 853 19.34 5.44 15.62
C TYR A 853 19.77 6.91 15.48
N TRP A 854 20.29 7.35 14.33
CA TRP A 854 20.50 8.79 14.08
C TRP A 854 20.43 9.18 12.58
N HIS A 855 20.09 8.24 11.68
CA HIS A 855 20.43 8.30 10.25
C HIS A 855 19.34 7.87 9.25
N ASP A 856 18.07 7.68 9.63
CA ASP A 856 16.98 7.58 8.64
C ASP A 856 16.87 8.96 7.97
N VAL A 857 17.53 9.26 6.84
CA VAL A 857 17.19 8.80 5.48
C VAL A 857 18.42 8.64 4.54
N MET A 858 19.66 8.47 5.00
CA MET A 858 20.79 8.99 4.17
C MET A 858 21.62 8.07 3.25
N TYR A 859 21.70 6.74 3.37
CA TYR A 859 22.54 5.97 2.42
C TYR A 859 22.03 4.56 2.11
N ASP A 860 21.35 4.40 0.97
CA ASP A 860 21.09 3.08 0.38
C ASP A 860 22.13 2.70 -0.70
N TYR A 861 22.61 1.46 -0.56
CA TYR A 861 23.33 0.55 -1.47
C TYR A 861 24.77 0.75 -2.01
N GLU A 862 25.44 1.91 -2.04
CA GLU A 862 26.81 1.98 -2.63
C GLU A 862 28.00 2.29 -1.69
N TYR A 863 27.79 2.69 -0.43
CA TYR A 863 28.91 3.08 0.47
C TYR A 863 29.34 2.00 1.49
N LEU A 864 28.65 0.86 1.54
CA LEU A 864 28.90 -0.22 2.53
C LEU A 864 30.14 -1.10 2.25
N ARG A 865 30.94 -0.81 1.21
CA ARG A 865 32.10 -1.66 0.83
C ARG A 865 33.45 -1.26 1.44
N PHE A 866 33.56 -0.14 2.14
CA PHE A 866 34.86 0.39 2.60
C PHE A 866 34.93 0.76 4.09
N ALA A 867 33.97 0.33 4.91
CA ALA A 867 34.05 0.50 6.36
C ALA A 867 35.15 -0.41 6.95
N GLU A 868 36.40 0.04 6.98
CA GLU A 868 37.39 -0.51 7.90
C GLU A 868 37.11 -0.03 9.33
N ILE A 869 37.05 -0.98 10.25
CA ILE A 869 36.84 -0.79 11.67
C ILE A 869 38.11 -0.17 12.27
N PHE A 870 38.05 1.09 12.69
CA PHE A 870 39.14 1.70 13.46
C PHE A 870 38.97 1.45 14.96
N PRO A 871 39.96 0.84 15.64
CA PRO A 871 39.95 0.74 17.10
C PRO A 871 40.22 2.10 17.74
N TYR A 872 39.52 2.35 18.85
CA TYR A 872 39.61 3.50 19.73
C TYR A 872 41.05 4.01 19.96
N GLN A 873 41.30 5.28 19.62
CA GLN A 873 42.49 6.01 20.08
C GLN A 873 42.27 6.48 21.51
N LYS A 874 43.09 5.94 22.40
CA LYS A 874 43.08 6.23 23.83
C LYS A 874 43.71 7.60 24.09
N GLY A 875 42.89 8.61 24.33
CA GLY A 875 43.30 9.88 24.92
C GLY A 875 42.84 11.10 24.16
N LEU A 876 41.65 11.60 24.48
CA LEU A 876 41.27 13.01 24.33
C LEU A 876 40.20 13.32 25.38
N ASP A 877 40.51 14.30 26.23
CA ASP A 877 39.62 14.85 27.25
C ASP A 877 38.44 15.55 26.56
N VAL A 878 37.21 15.13 26.92
CA VAL A 878 35.89 15.68 26.55
C VAL A 878 35.56 15.67 25.04
N LEU A 879 34.75 14.68 24.64
CA LEU A 879 34.22 14.47 23.29
C LEU A 879 33.16 15.54 22.90
N TYR A 880 33.58 16.76 22.58
CA TYR A 880 32.68 17.82 22.07
C TYR A 880 32.37 17.68 20.57
N GLU A 881 33.06 16.78 19.88
CA GLU A 881 32.99 16.59 18.44
C GLU A 881 31.63 16.02 17.98
N ARG A 882 31.12 14.97 18.64
CA ARG A 882 29.79 14.39 18.35
C ARG A 882 28.64 15.37 18.67
N PRO A 883 28.66 16.07 19.83
CA PRO A 883 27.69 17.13 20.11
C PRO A 883 27.66 18.24 19.05
N LEU A 884 28.83 18.66 18.53
CA LEU A 884 28.92 19.69 17.51
C LEU A 884 28.29 19.20 16.19
N MET A 885 28.64 18.00 15.76
CA MET A 885 28.03 17.33 14.61
C MET A 885 26.50 17.28 14.70
N HIS A 886 25.96 16.78 15.82
CA HIS A 886 24.51 16.64 16.02
C HIS A 886 23.80 18.01 16.06
N ALA A 887 24.36 18.99 16.78
CA ALA A 887 23.81 20.35 16.80
C ALA A 887 23.86 21.01 15.41
N SER A 888 24.89 20.73 14.62
CA SER A 888 25.02 21.19 13.25
C SER A 888 24.03 20.53 12.29
N HIS A 889 23.74 19.24 12.47
CA HIS A 889 22.74 18.51 11.70
C HIS A 889 21.33 19.09 11.88
N TRP A 890 20.97 19.49 13.10
CA TRP A 890 19.63 20.02 13.42
C TRP A 890 19.50 21.55 13.36
N GLY A 891 20.58 22.27 13.03
CA GLY A 891 20.55 23.72 12.87
C GLY A 891 20.45 24.50 14.19
N LEU A 892 20.95 23.93 15.29
CA LEU A 892 20.92 24.54 16.64
C LEU A 892 22.00 25.63 16.77
N GLU A 893 21.77 26.80 16.15
CA GLU A 893 22.71 27.92 16.04
C GLU A 893 23.37 28.32 17.37
N THR A 894 22.58 28.46 18.44
CA THR A 894 23.05 28.92 19.76
C THR A 894 23.90 27.85 20.43
N VAL A 895 23.49 26.58 20.33
CA VAL A 895 24.24 25.43 20.86
C VAL A 895 25.55 25.23 20.10
N VAL A 896 25.54 25.29 18.76
CA VAL A 896 26.75 25.26 17.92
C VAL A 896 27.71 26.39 18.34
N HIS A 897 27.21 27.61 18.54
CA HIS A 897 28.03 28.73 18.98
C HIS A 897 28.69 28.48 20.34
N ARG A 898 27.97 27.88 21.30
CA ARG A 898 28.49 27.53 22.63
C ARG A 898 29.55 26.44 22.54
N LEU A 899 29.32 25.39 21.76
CA LEU A 899 30.28 24.29 21.56
C LEU A 899 31.57 24.78 20.91
N LEU A 900 31.48 25.60 19.85
CA LEU A 900 32.65 26.21 19.20
C LEU A 900 33.38 27.19 20.12
N ARG A 901 32.71 27.82 21.09
CA ARG A 901 33.36 28.64 22.13
C ARG A 901 34.02 27.80 23.22
N ALA A 902 33.49 26.61 23.49
CA ALA A 902 34.04 25.66 24.45
C ALA A 902 35.28 24.91 23.90
N GLY A 903 35.62 25.11 22.62
CA GLY A 903 36.81 24.54 21.99
C GLY A 903 36.56 23.26 21.21
N ALA A 904 35.30 22.95 20.86
CA ALA A 904 34.98 21.84 19.96
C ALA A 904 35.75 21.97 18.64
N ASP A 905 36.38 20.89 18.18
CA ASP A 905 37.06 20.88 16.90
C ASP A 905 36.03 21.01 15.76
N VAL A 906 36.11 22.15 15.05
CA VAL A 906 35.25 22.47 13.91
C VAL A 906 35.41 21.49 12.74
N ASN A 907 36.57 20.81 12.67
CA ASN A 907 36.94 19.87 11.63
C ASN A 907 36.92 18.42 12.11
N ALA A 908 36.24 18.15 13.23
CA ALA A 908 36.13 16.79 13.73
C ALA A 908 35.52 15.86 12.67
N ASP A 909 36.23 14.77 12.40
CA ASP A 909 35.80 13.72 11.48
C ASP A 909 35.55 12.45 12.32
N GLN A 910 34.30 12.21 12.69
CA GLN A 910 33.87 10.99 13.35
C GLN A 910 32.77 10.34 12.53
N CYS A 911 32.98 9.08 12.13
CA CYS A 911 32.04 8.30 11.32
C CYS A 911 31.80 8.88 9.92
N PHE A 912 32.87 9.33 9.23
CA PHE A 912 32.82 9.75 7.84
C PHE A 912 31.98 11.02 7.58
N ASP A 913 31.74 11.87 8.58
CA ASP A 913 31.00 13.14 8.46
C ASP A 913 31.65 14.26 9.29
N SER A 914 31.65 15.50 8.77
CA SER A 914 32.09 16.72 9.46
C SER A 914 30.91 17.61 9.85
N PRO A 915 31.02 18.47 10.89
CA PRO A 915 29.93 19.39 11.26
C PRO A 915 29.45 20.26 10.09
N LEU A 916 30.39 20.66 9.22
CA LEU A 916 30.08 21.45 8.03
C LEU A 916 29.32 20.62 6.98
N HIS A 917 29.67 19.34 6.82
CA HIS A 917 28.92 18.43 5.96
C HIS A 917 27.48 18.24 6.46
N ALA A 918 27.30 17.96 7.76
CA ALA A 918 25.97 17.77 8.36
C ALA A 918 25.07 19.01 8.22
N ALA A 919 25.61 20.20 8.49
CA ALA A 919 24.87 21.46 8.30
C ALA A 919 24.58 21.76 6.83
N ALA A 920 25.49 21.41 5.92
CA ALA A 920 25.33 21.59 4.48
C ALA A 920 24.26 20.64 3.90
N PHE A 921 24.22 19.41 4.39
CA PHE A 921 23.25 18.40 3.96
C PHE A 921 21.80 18.81 4.23
N ASN A 922 21.53 19.47 5.37
CA ASN A 922 20.19 19.96 5.76
C ASN A 922 19.94 21.45 5.43
N GLY A 923 20.88 22.10 4.73
CA GLY A 923 20.70 23.49 4.26
C GLY A 923 20.70 24.55 5.38
N HIS A 924 21.42 24.31 6.48
CA HIS A 924 21.45 25.20 7.64
C HIS A 924 22.43 26.37 7.45
N ASP A 925 22.05 27.31 6.59
CA ASP A 925 22.87 28.46 6.14
C ASP A 925 23.59 29.24 7.25
N SER A 926 22.94 29.46 8.40
CA SER A 926 23.54 30.20 9.53
C SER A 926 24.62 29.39 10.23
N VAL A 927 24.37 28.09 10.46
CA VAL A 927 25.35 27.17 11.04
C VAL A 927 26.53 26.99 10.09
N VAL A 928 26.28 26.82 8.79
CA VAL A 928 27.33 26.74 7.76
C VAL A 928 28.22 27.98 7.79
N ARG A 929 27.65 29.19 7.83
CA ARG A 929 28.43 30.43 7.99
C ARG A 929 29.25 30.44 9.28
N MET A 930 28.64 30.06 10.40
CA MET A 930 29.32 30.04 11.69
C MET A 930 30.52 29.08 11.72
N LEU A 931 30.37 27.89 11.12
CA LEU A 931 31.45 26.91 11.01
C LEU A 931 32.58 27.43 10.09
N LEU A 932 32.23 28.00 8.93
CA LEU A 932 33.22 28.58 8.00
C LEU A 932 33.98 29.77 8.60
N GLU A 933 33.31 30.60 9.41
CA GLU A 933 33.95 31.69 10.18
C GLU A 933 34.93 31.19 11.25
N ARG A 934 34.88 29.90 11.60
CA ARG A 934 35.81 29.24 12.53
C ARG A 934 36.80 28.33 11.82
N ASP A 935 37.08 28.58 10.55
CA ASP A 935 38.05 27.84 9.74
C ASP A 935 37.66 26.35 9.52
N ALA A 936 36.36 26.05 9.44
CA ALA A 936 35.90 24.76 8.93
C ALA A 936 36.43 24.51 7.51
N ASN A 937 36.90 23.30 7.25
CA ASN A 937 37.44 22.93 5.96
C ASN A 937 36.31 22.82 4.94
N VAL A 938 36.19 23.86 4.13
CA VAL A 938 35.15 24.02 3.10
C VAL A 938 35.11 22.87 2.07
N ASN A 939 36.19 22.11 1.92
CA ASN A 939 36.31 20.99 0.98
C ASN A 939 36.29 19.59 1.65
N GLY A 940 36.13 19.49 2.98
CA GLY A 940 36.23 18.22 3.70
C GLY A 940 37.68 17.74 3.93
N ALA A 941 37.89 16.67 4.72
CA ALA A 941 39.24 16.22 5.08
C ALA A 941 40.04 15.70 3.87
N ASN A 942 41.36 15.91 3.89
CA ASN A 942 42.28 15.67 2.76
C ASN A 942 42.66 14.19 2.53
N ASP A 943 42.01 13.24 3.19
CA ASP A 943 42.30 11.80 3.05
C ASP A 943 41.62 11.16 1.82
N GLY A 944 40.71 11.90 1.17
CA GLY A 944 39.96 11.49 -0.01
C GLY A 944 38.82 10.52 0.27
N GLN A 945 38.65 10.03 1.50
CA GLN A 945 37.51 9.21 1.94
C GLN A 945 36.41 10.08 2.58
N SER A 946 36.75 11.30 3.00
CA SER A 946 35.88 12.24 3.73
C SER A 946 34.83 12.94 2.83
N PRO A 947 33.64 13.29 3.36
CA PRO A 947 32.54 13.84 2.58
C PRO A 947 32.71 15.34 2.30
N ILE A 948 32.25 15.75 1.12
CA ILE A 948 32.45 17.11 0.60
C ILE A 948 31.16 17.92 0.83
N PRO A 949 31.19 19.00 1.63
CA PRO A 949 29.99 19.79 1.94
C PRO A 949 29.21 20.27 0.71
N LEU A 950 29.91 20.66 -0.37
CA LEU A 950 29.26 21.08 -1.61
C LEU A 950 28.50 19.93 -2.29
N VAL A 951 29.02 18.69 -2.23
CA VAL A 951 28.32 17.50 -2.75
C VAL A 951 27.06 17.23 -1.91
N ALA A 952 27.14 17.42 -0.58
CA ALA A 952 26.00 17.29 0.32
C ALA A 952 24.84 18.23 -0.05
N THR A 953 25.13 19.50 -0.31
CA THR A 953 24.11 20.47 -0.74
C THR A 953 23.44 20.07 -2.07
N SER A 954 24.16 19.35 -2.91
CA SER A 954 23.67 18.87 -4.19
C SER A 954 22.70 17.70 -4.07
N PHE A 955 22.75 16.95 -2.97
CA PHE A 955 21.86 15.81 -2.76
C PHE A 955 20.41 16.26 -2.53
N ASN A 956 20.21 17.34 -1.75
CA ASN A 956 18.89 17.91 -1.41
C ASN A 956 18.58 19.24 -2.13
N GLY A 957 19.44 19.68 -3.06
CA GLY A 957 19.21 20.90 -3.84
C GLY A 957 19.32 22.22 -3.07
N HIS A 958 20.14 22.29 -2.01
CA HIS A 958 20.28 23.49 -1.15
C HIS A 958 21.12 24.61 -1.80
N VAL A 959 20.55 25.30 -2.80
CA VAL A 959 21.22 26.33 -3.61
C VAL A 959 21.85 27.44 -2.78
N LYS A 960 21.14 27.95 -1.76
CA LYS A 960 21.64 29.05 -0.92
C LYS A 960 22.85 28.63 -0.08
N THR A 961 22.84 27.41 0.44
CA THR A 961 23.96 26.85 1.19
C THR A 961 25.16 26.58 0.28
N ALA A 962 24.91 26.05 -0.92
CA ALA A 962 25.95 25.87 -1.95
C ALA A 962 26.58 27.22 -2.35
N GLN A 963 25.78 28.28 -2.45
CA GLN A 963 26.27 29.64 -2.71
C GLN A 963 27.20 30.14 -1.59
N ILE A 964 26.85 29.91 -0.32
CA ILE A 964 27.69 30.25 0.82
C ILE A 964 29.02 29.48 0.75
N LEU A 965 28.98 28.16 0.52
CA LEU A 965 30.18 27.33 0.39
C LEU A 965 31.11 27.82 -0.72
N LEU A 966 30.57 28.11 -1.92
CA LEU A 966 31.34 28.66 -3.04
C LEU A 966 31.97 30.01 -2.68
N GLN A 967 31.24 30.91 -2.02
CA GLN A 967 31.77 32.22 -1.58
C GLN A 967 32.92 32.11 -0.57
N HIS A 968 32.99 30.98 0.17
CA HIS A 968 34.05 30.66 1.12
C HIS A 968 35.12 29.73 0.54
N GLY A 969 35.16 29.54 -0.79
CA GLY A 969 36.24 28.84 -1.48
C GLY A 969 36.02 27.34 -1.65
N ALA A 970 34.78 26.86 -1.57
CA ALA A 970 34.47 25.49 -1.99
C ALA A 970 34.90 25.27 -3.44
N SER A 971 35.62 24.19 -3.68
CA SER A 971 35.96 23.76 -5.03
C SER A 971 34.72 23.14 -5.67
N ILE A 972 34.23 23.79 -6.72
CA ILE A 972 33.14 23.27 -7.54
C ILE A 972 33.49 21.93 -8.24
N TYR A 973 34.77 21.60 -8.27
CA TYR A 973 35.32 20.38 -8.90
C TYR A 973 35.73 19.32 -7.88
N ALA A 974 35.41 19.50 -6.59
CA ALA A 974 35.77 18.54 -5.56
C ALA A 974 34.98 17.23 -5.73
N ARG A 975 35.65 16.08 -5.57
CA ARG A 975 35.09 14.75 -5.74
C ARG A 975 35.65 13.77 -4.69
N PRO A 976 34.83 12.95 -4.03
CA PRO A 976 35.32 11.95 -3.07
C PRO A 976 35.91 10.73 -3.81
N ILE A 977 36.80 9.97 -3.17
CA ILE A 977 37.39 8.75 -3.75
C ILE A 977 36.25 7.76 -4.03
N GLY A 978 36.06 7.45 -5.31
CA GLY A 978 35.04 6.48 -5.75
C GLY A 978 33.60 7.00 -5.82
N GLY A 979 33.30 8.23 -5.38
CA GLY A 979 31.96 8.82 -5.44
C GLY A 979 31.78 9.88 -6.54
N HIS A 980 30.63 10.56 -6.54
CA HIS A 980 30.26 11.60 -7.51
C HIS A 980 30.66 13.00 -7.02
N ASP A 981 30.99 13.89 -7.96
CA ASP A 981 31.15 15.32 -7.67
C ASP A 981 29.76 16.00 -7.57
N ALA A 982 29.73 17.31 -7.30
CA ALA A 982 28.47 18.02 -7.15
C ALA A 982 27.63 18.04 -8.44
N PHE A 983 28.26 18.00 -9.63
CA PHE A 983 27.53 17.89 -10.90
C PHE A 983 26.87 16.52 -11.03
N GLY A 984 27.64 15.44 -10.86
CA GLY A 984 27.15 14.07 -10.91
C GLY A 984 26.09 13.79 -9.84
N MET A 985 26.25 14.35 -8.64
CA MET A 985 25.25 14.20 -7.59
C MET A 985 23.93 14.88 -7.97
N ALA A 986 23.95 16.13 -8.46
CA ALA A 986 22.75 16.85 -8.92
C ALA A 986 22.01 16.10 -10.03
N ILE A 987 22.76 15.42 -10.91
CA ILE A 987 22.21 14.60 -12.00
C ILE A 987 21.54 13.34 -11.44
N ARG A 988 22.17 12.66 -10.48
CA ARG A 988 21.62 11.44 -9.85
C ARG A 988 20.43 11.72 -8.94
N THR A 989 20.31 12.92 -8.40
CA THR A 989 19.17 13.37 -7.60
C THR A 989 18.19 14.23 -8.40
N TYR A 990 18.35 14.31 -9.73
CA TYR A 990 17.42 14.98 -10.66
C TYR A 990 17.16 16.47 -10.33
N HIS A 991 18.14 17.13 -9.70
CA HIS A 991 18.07 18.54 -9.31
C HIS A 991 18.60 19.46 -10.41
N SER A 992 17.87 19.56 -11.53
CA SER A 992 18.27 20.35 -12.70
C SER A 992 18.46 21.86 -12.40
N GLU A 993 17.67 22.45 -11.51
CA GLU A 993 17.85 23.85 -11.06
C GLU A 993 19.15 24.04 -10.26
N PHE A 994 19.51 23.07 -9.42
CA PHE A 994 20.78 23.08 -8.70
C PHE A 994 21.96 22.88 -9.66
N LEU A 995 21.80 21.98 -10.64
CA LEU A 995 22.77 21.76 -11.70
C LEU A 995 22.98 23.04 -12.54
N ARG A 996 21.91 23.72 -12.95
CA ARG A 996 21.97 25.04 -13.63
C ARG A 996 22.69 26.07 -12.77
N PHE A 997 22.43 26.10 -11.47
CA PHE A 997 23.16 26.94 -10.53
C PHE A 997 24.67 26.64 -10.53
N LEU A 998 25.08 25.37 -10.41
CA LEU A 998 26.50 24.99 -10.46
C LEU A 998 27.14 25.36 -11.80
N LEU A 999 26.48 25.05 -12.91
CA LEU A 999 26.96 25.33 -14.28
C LEU A 999 27.12 26.84 -14.53
N ARG A 1000 26.18 27.65 -14.06
CA ARG A 1000 26.28 29.11 -14.11
C ARG A 1000 27.47 29.62 -13.30
N ASN A 1001 27.67 29.12 -12.08
CA ASN A 1001 28.81 29.51 -11.24
C ASN A 1001 30.15 29.03 -11.82
N ARG A 1002 30.19 27.86 -12.43
CA ARG A 1002 31.36 27.37 -13.19
C ARG A 1002 31.75 28.35 -14.30
N LEU A 1003 30.81 28.73 -15.16
CA LEU A 1003 31.07 29.68 -16.25
C LEU A 1003 31.57 31.02 -15.71
N LEU A 1004 31.01 31.51 -14.60
CA LEU A 1004 31.45 32.75 -13.94
C LEU A 1004 32.89 32.66 -13.41
N LEU A 1005 33.28 31.51 -12.85
CA LEU A 1005 34.65 31.27 -12.37
C LEU A 1005 35.68 31.16 -13.50
N GLU A 1006 35.24 30.73 -14.69
CA GLU A 1006 36.08 30.57 -15.89
C GLU A 1006 36.26 31.88 -16.72
N GLN A 1007 35.54 32.96 -16.41
CA GLN A 1007 35.67 34.25 -17.11
C GLN A 1007 36.95 35.03 -16.72
N PRO A 1008 37.55 35.83 -17.64
CA PRO A 1008 38.69 36.68 -17.33
C PRO A 1008 38.35 37.74 -16.28
N SER A 1009 39.24 37.92 -15.30
CA SER A 1009 39.08 38.74 -14.09
C SER A 1009 38.66 40.21 -14.28
N GLY A 1010 38.68 40.76 -15.50
CA GLY A 1010 38.40 42.18 -15.78
C GLY A 1010 36.93 42.57 -15.94
N ILE A 1011 35.97 41.63 -15.89
CA ILE A 1011 34.53 41.87 -16.17
C ILE A 1011 33.64 41.58 -14.93
N LEU A 1012 34.25 41.16 -13.81
CA LEU A 1012 33.54 40.65 -12.64
C LEU A 1012 33.12 41.79 -11.68
N THR A 1013 31.95 41.65 -11.03
CA THR A 1013 31.55 42.54 -9.92
C THR A 1013 32.31 42.17 -8.63
N ASN A 1014 32.36 43.07 -7.63
CA ASN A 1014 33.07 42.83 -6.36
C ASN A 1014 32.73 41.50 -5.66
N ALA A 1015 31.51 40.97 -5.81
CA ALA A 1015 31.12 39.69 -5.25
C ALA A 1015 31.77 38.50 -5.98
N TYR A 1016 31.98 38.61 -7.29
CA TYR A 1016 32.56 37.57 -8.15
C TYR A 1016 34.09 37.62 -8.18
N GLU A 1017 34.72 38.78 -7.97
CA GLU A 1017 36.18 38.87 -7.74
C GLU A 1017 36.61 38.03 -6.53
N LYS A 1018 35.79 38.02 -5.46
CA LYS A 1018 36.05 37.25 -4.24
C LYS A 1018 36.01 35.73 -4.48
N LEU A 1019 35.09 35.27 -5.31
CA LEU A 1019 34.97 33.87 -5.77
C LEU A 1019 36.17 33.44 -6.64
N HIS A 1020 36.64 34.33 -7.52
CA HIS A 1020 37.76 34.05 -8.44
C HIS A 1020 39.12 33.97 -7.71
N LEU A 1021 39.32 34.73 -6.63
CA LEU A 1021 40.57 34.74 -5.85
C LEU A 1021 40.81 33.45 -5.05
N MET A 1022 39.76 32.70 -4.71
CA MET A 1022 39.84 31.52 -3.82
C MET A 1022 40.12 30.19 -4.54
N ASN A 1023 39.86 30.08 -5.85
CA ASN A 1023 39.98 28.84 -6.63
C ASN A 1023 41.28 28.77 -7.46
N ARG A 1024 42.45 28.82 -6.81
CA ARG A 1024 43.74 28.62 -7.52
C ARG A 1024 44.00 27.14 -7.83
N ARG A 1025 43.41 26.70 -8.93
CA ARG A 1025 43.88 25.75 -9.97
C ARG A 1025 42.73 24.83 -10.42
N PRO A 1026 42.33 24.82 -11.70
CA PRO A 1026 41.40 23.81 -12.21
C PRO A 1026 41.98 22.41 -12.01
N GLY A 1027 41.19 21.53 -11.38
CA GLY A 1027 41.50 20.12 -11.22
C GLY A 1027 41.77 19.45 -12.57
N ARG A 1028 42.71 18.50 -12.57
CA ARG A 1028 43.24 17.83 -13.77
C ARG A 1028 42.15 17.05 -14.52
N CYS A 1029 42.36 16.87 -15.81
CA CYS A 1029 41.45 16.13 -16.69
C CYS A 1029 41.05 14.75 -16.14
N VAL A 1030 39.75 14.42 -16.19
CA VAL A 1030 39.10 13.30 -15.50
C VAL A 1030 39.45 11.92 -16.09
N HIS A 1031 40.04 11.86 -17.28
CA HIS A 1031 40.37 10.61 -17.97
C HIS A 1031 41.43 9.73 -17.26
N GLY A 1032 42.14 10.24 -16.25
CA GLY A 1032 43.17 9.50 -15.51
C GLY A 1032 42.70 8.67 -14.30
N ALA A 1033 41.42 8.69 -13.94
CA ALA A 1033 40.93 8.06 -12.71
C ALA A 1033 40.64 6.55 -12.83
N GLN A 1034 40.28 6.05 -14.02
CA GLN A 1034 40.00 4.63 -14.24
C GLN A 1034 41.28 3.76 -14.21
N ASP A 1035 42.43 4.28 -14.66
CA ASP A 1035 43.72 3.56 -14.66
C ASP A 1035 44.27 3.38 -13.22
N ARG A 1036 43.88 4.23 -12.26
CA ARG A 1036 44.20 4.01 -10.83
C ARG A 1036 43.47 2.81 -10.25
N ARG A 1037 42.23 2.50 -10.66
CA ARG A 1037 41.49 1.33 -10.13
C ARG A 1037 42.17 0.01 -10.50
N ARG A 1038 42.73 -0.11 -11.72
CA ARG A 1038 43.52 -1.29 -12.12
C ARG A 1038 44.87 -1.35 -11.42
N ARG A 1039 45.61 -0.24 -11.38
CA ARG A 1039 46.93 -0.20 -10.73
C ARG A 1039 46.89 -0.32 -9.21
N SER A 1040 45.80 0.07 -8.55
CA SER A 1040 45.63 -0.10 -7.09
C SER A 1040 45.35 -1.56 -6.73
N ALA A 1041 44.59 -2.27 -7.57
CA ALA A 1041 44.39 -3.71 -7.46
C ALA A 1041 45.69 -4.50 -7.74
N GLU A 1042 46.55 -3.99 -8.63
CA GLU A 1042 47.89 -4.57 -8.91
C GLU A 1042 48.93 -4.17 -7.85
N MET A 1043 48.87 -2.97 -7.25
CA MET A 1043 49.73 -2.56 -6.13
C MET A 1043 49.45 -3.35 -4.84
N ALA A 1044 48.21 -3.82 -4.65
CA ALA A 1044 47.87 -4.75 -3.57
C ALA A 1044 48.53 -6.14 -3.73
N ALA A 1045 49.15 -6.43 -4.89
CA ALA A 1045 49.87 -7.68 -5.16
C ALA A 1045 51.41 -7.58 -4.98
N GLY A 1046 51.94 -6.46 -4.49
CA GLY A 1046 53.30 -6.36 -3.97
C GLY A 1046 54.42 -6.36 -5.00
N LEU A 1047 54.72 -5.18 -5.56
CA LEU A 1047 56.03 -4.87 -6.15
C LEU A 1047 56.44 -3.44 -5.71
N GLN A 1048 57.50 -3.36 -4.91
CA GLN A 1048 58.23 -2.13 -4.64
C GLN A 1048 59.18 -1.83 -5.82
N ASP A 1049 59.41 -0.54 -6.03
CA ASP A 1049 60.28 0.10 -7.03
C ASP A 1049 59.76 0.18 -8.47
N LEU A 1050 59.29 1.39 -8.84
CA LEU A 1050 59.61 2.02 -10.12
C LEU A 1050 59.30 3.53 -10.07
N ASP A 1051 60.37 4.30 -9.94
CA ASP A 1051 60.45 5.74 -10.17
C ASP A 1051 60.27 6.01 -11.68
N LEU A 1052 59.06 6.32 -12.17
CA LEU A 1052 58.86 6.72 -13.58
C LEU A 1052 57.72 7.74 -13.80
N ALA A 1053 58.17 8.92 -14.23
CA ALA A 1053 57.55 9.84 -15.19
C ALA A 1053 56.15 10.43 -14.90
N VAL A 1054 56.18 11.70 -14.48
CA VAL A 1054 55.12 12.69 -14.66
C VAL A 1054 54.89 12.89 -16.17
N ASP A 1055 53.80 12.37 -16.71
CA ASP A 1055 53.37 12.65 -18.10
C ASP A 1055 52.59 14.00 -18.15
N PRO A 1056 52.80 14.87 -19.15
CA PRO A 1056 52.25 16.23 -19.15
C PRO A 1056 50.76 16.27 -19.53
N SER A 1057 49.93 16.46 -18.51
CA SER A 1057 48.85 17.44 -18.40
C SER A 1057 47.86 17.64 -19.57
N CYS A 1058 46.68 17.00 -19.46
CA CYS A 1058 45.45 17.63 -19.93
C CYS A 1058 44.85 18.48 -18.79
N THR A 1059 44.62 19.76 -19.05
CA THR A 1059 44.06 20.74 -18.08
C THR A 1059 42.62 21.12 -18.39
N HIS A 1060 41.95 20.37 -19.27
CA HIS A 1060 40.60 20.68 -19.73
C HIS A 1060 39.55 20.03 -18.81
N PHE A 1061 38.71 20.86 -18.18
CA PHE A 1061 37.51 20.40 -17.50
C PHE A 1061 36.41 20.16 -18.54
N CYS A 1062 35.97 18.92 -18.70
CA CYS A 1062 34.98 18.54 -19.69
C CYS A 1062 33.73 18.02 -18.99
N LEU A 1063 32.55 18.58 -19.30
CA LEU A 1063 31.25 18.08 -18.84
C LEU A 1063 30.87 16.74 -19.48
N HIS A 1064 31.81 16.06 -20.13
CA HIS A 1064 31.52 14.84 -20.87
C HIS A 1064 31.05 13.71 -19.97
N GLU A 1065 31.69 13.45 -18.83
CA GLU A 1065 31.21 12.44 -17.87
C GLU A 1065 29.82 12.79 -17.34
N ALA A 1066 29.59 14.05 -16.94
CA ALA A 1066 28.29 14.52 -16.48
C ALA A 1066 27.20 14.36 -17.57
N LEU A 1067 27.53 14.66 -18.82
CA LEU A 1067 26.64 14.45 -19.96
C LEU A 1067 26.34 12.95 -20.16
N ILE A 1068 27.36 12.09 -20.11
CA ILE A 1068 27.16 10.64 -20.23
C ILE A 1068 26.30 10.09 -19.07
N ASP A 1069 26.52 10.54 -17.83
CA ASP A 1069 25.72 10.15 -16.67
C ASP A 1069 24.26 10.61 -16.81
N ALA A 1070 24.02 11.85 -17.24
CA ALA A 1070 22.67 12.37 -17.47
C ALA A 1070 21.95 11.61 -18.60
N LEU A 1071 22.68 11.25 -19.66
CA LEU A 1071 22.18 10.43 -20.74
C LEU A 1071 21.86 9.01 -20.25
N TRP A 1072 22.75 8.36 -19.49
CA TRP A 1072 22.49 7.02 -18.91
C TRP A 1072 21.25 6.98 -18.02
N LEU A 1073 20.96 8.05 -17.29
CA LEU A 1073 19.78 8.17 -16.43
C LEU A 1073 18.50 8.59 -17.18
N CYS A 1074 18.58 8.86 -18.49
CA CYS A 1074 17.48 9.37 -19.32
C CYS A 1074 16.89 10.71 -18.84
N ASP A 1075 17.66 11.57 -18.14
CA ASP A 1075 17.15 12.84 -17.63
C ASP A 1075 17.26 13.95 -18.70
N PHE A 1076 16.12 14.31 -19.30
CA PHE A 1076 16.06 15.37 -20.31
C PHE A 1076 16.47 16.74 -19.74
N ALA A 1077 16.01 17.11 -18.55
CA ALA A 1077 16.23 18.45 -17.99
C ALA A 1077 17.70 18.67 -17.62
N CYS A 1078 18.36 17.67 -17.04
CA CYS A 1078 19.80 17.74 -16.78
C CYS A 1078 20.62 17.70 -18.08
N THR A 1079 20.23 16.86 -19.04
CA THR A 1079 20.89 16.80 -20.37
C THR A 1079 20.81 18.15 -21.09
N GLU A 1080 19.63 18.76 -21.10
CA GLU A 1080 19.40 20.08 -21.67
C GLU A 1080 20.24 21.15 -20.98
N ALA A 1081 20.23 21.19 -19.64
CA ALA A 1081 21.04 22.13 -18.88
C ALA A 1081 22.55 21.96 -19.16
N LEU A 1082 23.06 20.72 -19.24
CA LEU A 1082 24.47 20.48 -19.54
C LEU A 1082 24.85 21.00 -20.93
N ILE A 1083 24.03 20.74 -21.94
CA ILE A 1083 24.27 21.21 -23.32
C ILE A 1083 24.15 22.73 -23.41
N GLU A 1084 23.13 23.32 -22.80
CA GLU A 1084 22.92 24.77 -22.73
C GLU A 1084 24.14 25.50 -22.13
N TYR A 1085 24.75 24.93 -21.09
CA TYR A 1085 25.90 25.51 -20.40
C TYR A 1085 27.26 24.95 -20.86
N GLY A 1086 27.33 24.39 -22.08
CA GLY A 1086 28.58 24.16 -22.80
C GLY A 1086 29.13 22.74 -22.77
N ALA A 1087 28.33 21.72 -22.45
CA ALA A 1087 28.68 20.33 -22.78
C ALA A 1087 28.56 20.11 -24.29
N ASP A 1088 29.60 19.54 -24.92
CA ASP A 1088 29.56 19.24 -26.37
C ASP A 1088 28.70 17.99 -26.59
N PRO A 1089 27.57 18.10 -27.31
CA PRO A 1089 26.68 16.96 -27.57
C PRO A 1089 27.36 15.86 -28.43
N ARG A 1090 28.49 16.17 -29.09
CA ARG A 1090 29.29 15.20 -29.86
C ARG A 1090 30.28 14.40 -29.00
N GLY A 1091 30.45 14.77 -27.74
CA GLY A 1091 31.39 14.14 -26.81
C GLY A 1091 32.76 14.81 -26.76
N CYS A 1092 33.61 14.32 -25.86
CA CYS A 1092 34.94 14.89 -25.66
C CYS A 1092 35.84 14.65 -26.89
N ARG A 1093 36.31 15.74 -27.51
CA ARG A 1093 37.22 15.71 -28.67
C ARG A 1093 38.71 15.60 -28.29
N HIS A 1094 39.01 15.56 -26.99
CA HIS A 1094 40.39 15.51 -26.49
C HIS A 1094 40.84 14.06 -26.29
N ASN A 1095 41.90 13.64 -26.98
CA ASN A 1095 42.52 12.34 -26.79
C ASN A 1095 43.42 12.37 -25.55
N CYS A 1096 42.91 11.88 -24.41
CA CYS A 1096 43.57 12.02 -23.11
C CYS A 1096 44.25 10.73 -22.61
N GLY A 1097 44.47 9.75 -23.50
CA GLY A 1097 45.20 8.52 -23.20
C GLY A 1097 44.30 7.32 -22.83
N ASN A 1098 44.53 6.24 -23.58
CA ASN A 1098 44.20 4.83 -23.38
C ASN A 1098 42.79 4.25 -23.54
N GLU A 1099 41.72 5.02 -23.79
CA GLU A 1099 40.44 4.49 -24.33
C GLU A 1099 39.70 5.62 -25.07
N GLN A 1100 38.99 5.32 -26.17
CA GLN A 1100 38.18 6.36 -26.82
C GLN A 1100 37.03 6.75 -25.88
N PRO A 1101 36.79 8.05 -25.61
CA PRO A 1101 35.70 8.49 -24.76
C PRO A 1101 34.35 8.03 -25.33
N ILE A 1102 33.47 7.53 -24.46
CA ILE A 1102 32.14 7.02 -24.83
C ILE A 1102 31.39 8.13 -25.57
N ARG A 1103 30.95 7.86 -26.80
CA ARG A 1103 30.23 8.88 -27.56
C ARG A 1103 28.84 9.10 -26.94
N PRO A 1104 28.35 10.34 -26.76
CA PRO A 1104 27.01 10.60 -26.26
C PRO A 1104 25.95 9.85 -27.09
N TRP A 1105 26.15 9.77 -28.40
CA TRP A 1105 25.31 8.99 -29.31
C TRP A 1105 25.25 7.49 -28.99
N SER A 1106 26.39 6.83 -28.74
CA SER A 1106 26.40 5.38 -28.43
C SER A 1106 25.75 5.08 -27.08
N CYS A 1107 25.81 6.04 -26.14
CA CYS A 1107 25.15 5.95 -24.84
C CYS A 1107 23.62 5.94 -24.98
N VAL A 1108 23.07 6.87 -25.77
CA VAL A 1108 21.63 6.99 -26.00
C VAL A 1108 21.10 5.84 -26.85
N THR A 1109 21.80 5.41 -27.90
CA THR A 1109 21.34 4.26 -28.70
C THR A 1109 21.39 2.95 -27.92
N GLY A 1110 22.37 2.76 -27.04
CA GLY A 1110 22.58 1.51 -26.33
C GLY A 1110 21.88 1.34 -24.98
N LYS A 1111 21.43 2.39 -24.26
CA LYS A 1111 20.95 2.22 -22.87
C LYS A 1111 19.69 2.99 -22.45
N THR A 1112 19.18 3.95 -23.23
CA THR A 1112 18.14 4.88 -22.77
C THR A 1112 16.73 4.60 -23.29
N VAL A 1113 15.79 4.12 -22.47
CA VAL A 1113 14.44 3.72 -22.91
C VAL A 1113 13.38 4.71 -22.42
N GLY A 1114 12.30 4.93 -23.18
CA GLY A 1114 11.12 5.72 -22.77
C GLY A 1114 10.95 7.09 -23.47
N PRO A 1115 9.89 7.86 -23.15
CA PRO A 1115 9.49 9.06 -23.90
C PRO A 1115 10.53 10.21 -23.88
N ASP A 1116 11.29 10.34 -22.79
CA ASP A 1116 12.36 11.33 -22.71
C ASP A 1116 13.58 10.97 -23.59
N SER A 1117 13.77 9.69 -23.95
CA SER A 1117 14.84 9.29 -24.88
C SER A 1117 14.66 9.94 -26.25
N ARG A 1118 13.43 10.01 -26.77
CA ARG A 1118 13.12 10.67 -28.04
C ARG A 1118 13.41 12.17 -27.98
N ARG A 1119 13.10 12.82 -26.86
CA ARG A 1119 13.39 14.23 -26.63
C ARG A 1119 14.90 14.49 -26.56
N ILE A 1120 15.65 13.64 -25.85
CA ILE A 1120 17.11 13.68 -25.76
C ILE A 1120 17.75 13.47 -27.14
N LEU A 1121 17.28 12.46 -27.90
CA LEU A 1121 17.73 12.17 -29.26
C LEU A 1121 17.52 13.35 -30.20
N ASN A 1122 16.34 13.96 -30.17
CA ASN A 1122 16.04 15.16 -30.95
C ASN A 1122 16.91 16.33 -30.52
N LEU A 1123 17.12 16.54 -29.22
CA LEU A 1123 17.97 17.60 -28.68
C LEU A 1123 19.43 17.44 -29.13
N LEU A 1124 20.00 16.23 -29.04
CA LEU A 1124 21.36 15.96 -29.51
C LEU A 1124 21.49 16.25 -31.01
N ARG A 1125 20.52 15.82 -31.82
CA ARG A 1125 20.46 16.09 -33.26
C ARG A 1125 20.36 17.58 -33.55
N GLU A 1126 19.43 18.30 -32.92
CA GLU A 1126 19.25 19.74 -33.07
C GLU A 1126 20.50 20.55 -32.70
N LYS A 1127 21.27 20.06 -31.71
CA LYS A 1127 22.49 20.71 -31.24
C LYS A 1127 23.75 20.25 -31.98
N GLY A 1128 23.59 19.55 -33.12
CA GLY A 1128 24.68 19.23 -34.03
C GLY A 1128 25.54 18.05 -33.61
N ALA A 1129 25.06 17.19 -32.71
CA ALA A 1129 25.52 15.80 -32.68
C ALA A 1129 24.90 15.09 -33.88
N GLU A 1130 25.51 15.25 -35.05
CA GLU A 1130 25.21 14.40 -36.19
C GLU A 1130 25.93 13.05 -35.99
N LEU A 1131 25.45 12.02 -36.68
CA LEU A 1131 26.24 10.82 -37.00
C LEU A 1131 27.46 11.28 -37.81
N ASP A 1132 28.44 11.90 -37.15
CA ASP A 1132 29.69 12.27 -37.78
C ASP A 1132 30.26 10.97 -38.37
N GLY A 1133 30.67 10.99 -39.63
CA GLY A 1133 31.04 9.82 -40.47
C GLY A 1133 32.22 8.97 -39.97
N GLN A 1134 32.50 9.01 -38.67
CA GLN A 1134 33.43 8.19 -37.92
C GLN A 1134 32.78 7.35 -36.81
N ALA A 1135 31.45 7.35 -36.63
CA ALA A 1135 30.80 6.28 -35.89
C ALA A 1135 30.89 5.00 -36.75
N PRO A 1136 31.67 3.97 -36.35
CA PRO A 1136 31.81 2.79 -37.19
C PRO A 1136 30.45 2.10 -37.30
N ARG A 1137 30.13 1.58 -38.50
CA ARG A 1137 28.88 0.85 -38.80
C ARG A 1137 28.59 -0.24 -37.74
N SER A 1138 29.63 -0.81 -37.13
CA SER A 1138 29.57 -1.77 -36.02
C SER A 1138 28.83 -1.25 -34.79
N ASP A 1139 29.12 -0.03 -34.34
CA ASP A 1139 28.56 0.51 -33.07
C ASP A 1139 27.08 0.87 -33.24
N LEU A 1140 26.70 1.25 -34.47
CA LEU A 1140 25.32 1.54 -34.85
C LEU A 1140 24.49 0.25 -34.97
N LEU A 1141 25.07 -0.79 -35.58
CA LEU A 1141 24.46 -2.11 -35.65
C LEU A 1141 24.37 -2.75 -34.27
N GLU A 1142 25.37 -2.56 -33.40
CA GLU A 1142 25.34 -3.04 -32.01
C GLU A 1142 24.25 -2.33 -31.20
N GLY A 1143 24.08 -1.01 -31.37
CA GLY A 1143 22.98 -0.25 -30.78
C GLY A 1143 21.61 -0.71 -31.28
N LEU A 1144 21.46 -0.93 -32.59
CA LEU A 1144 20.23 -1.45 -33.20
C LEU A 1144 19.93 -2.88 -32.74
N TYR A 1145 20.95 -3.74 -32.67
CA TYR A 1145 20.84 -5.12 -32.19
C TYR A 1145 20.45 -5.17 -30.71
N TYR A 1146 21.08 -4.34 -29.88
CA TYR A 1146 20.72 -4.21 -28.47
C TYR A 1146 19.27 -3.74 -28.30
N ARG A 1147 18.78 -2.84 -29.17
CA ARG A 1147 17.42 -2.30 -29.13
C ARG A 1147 16.38 -3.32 -29.56
N VAL A 1148 16.64 -4.05 -30.63
CA VAL A 1148 15.83 -5.20 -31.04
C VAL A 1148 15.80 -6.27 -29.94
N ARG A 1149 16.89 -6.41 -29.18
CA ARG A 1149 16.96 -7.33 -28.04
C ARG A 1149 16.21 -6.84 -26.78
N MET A 1150 15.97 -5.54 -26.62
CA MET A 1150 15.55 -4.94 -25.34
C MET A 1150 14.29 -4.05 -25.37
N GLY A 1151 13.76 -3.64 -26.53
CA GLY A 1151 12.75 -2.54 -26.63
C GLY A 1151 11.52 -2.81 -27.51
N GLU A 1152 10.63 -1.81 -27.59
CA GLU A 1152 9.39 -1.78 -28.38
C GLU A 1152 9.62 -1.29 -29.83
N LEU A 1153 8.72 -1.64 -30.76
CA LEU A 1153 8.78 -1.28 -32.19
C LEU A 1153 9.04 0.23 -32.44
N SER A 1154 8.50 1.10 -31.59
CA SER A 1154 8.64 2.56 -31.68
C SER A 1154 10.10 3.03 -31.54
N ASP A 1155 10.89 2.41 -30.65
CA ASP A 1155 12.30 2.73 -30.44
C ASP A 1155 13.17 2.21 -31.60
N VAL A 1156 12.83 1.03 -32.14
CA VAL A 1156 13.50 0.45 -33.31
C VAL A 1156 13.26 1.31 -34.55
N LEU A 1157 12.01 1.75 -34.77
CA LEU A 1157 11.66 2.67 -35.84
C LEU A 1157 12.35 4.02 -35.71
N LEU A 1158 12.43 4.58 -34.49
CA LEU A 1158 13.11 5.85 -34.24
C LEU A 1158 14.60 5.78 -34.57
N ILE A 1159 15.29 4.70 -34.20
CA ILE A 1159 16.70 4.51 -34.54
C ILE A 1159 16.87 4.27 -36.03
N LEU A 1160 16.00 3.49 -36.68
CA LEU A 1160 16.02 3.30 -38.13
C LEU A 1160 15.77 4.60 -38.91
N GLU A 1161 14.89 5.47 -38.42
CA GLU A 1161 14.64 6.81 -38.97
C GLU A 1161 15.88 7.72 -38.81
N LEU A 1162 16.56 7.62 -37.66
CA LEU A 1162 17.79 8.37 -37.36
C LEU A 1162 19.03 7.88 -38.12
N LEU A 1163 19.08 6.60 -38.48
CA LEU A 1163 20.17 6.00 -39.29
C LEU A 1163 20.13 6.46 -40.76
N GLY A 1164 19.06 7.14 -41.19
CA GLY A 1164 18.95 7.75 -42.52
C GLY A 1164 19.17 6.74 -43.65
N ASP A 1165 20.17 7.00 -44.50
CA ASP A 1165 20.50 6.20 -45.68
C ASP A 1165 21.27 4.89 -45.36
N MET A 1166 21.56 4.61 -44.08
CA MET A 1166 22.22 3.36 -43.70
C MET A 1166 21.21 2.20 -43.78
N VAL A 1167 21.18 1.53 -44.93
CA VAL A 1167 20.41 0.31 -45.13
C VAL A 1167 21.24 -0.87 -44.58
N PRO A 1168 20.76 -1.59 -43.55
CA PRO A 1168 21.37 -2.86 -43.16
C PRO A 1168 21.27 -3.84 -44.33
N ASP A 1169 22.32 -4.61 -44.60
CA ASP A 1169 22.27 -5.59 -45.68
C ASP A 1169 21.35 -6.77 -45.32
N VAL A 1170 21.08 -7.65 -46.30
CA VAL A 1170 20.16 -8.79 -46.08
C VAL A 1170 20.64 -9.71 -44.96
N GLN A 1171 21.95 -9.84 -44.75
CA GLN A 1171 22.52 -10.68 -43.71
C GLN A 1171 22.35 -10.04 -42.32
N GLU A 1172 22.59 -8.74 -42.20
CA GLU A 1172 22.35 -7.95 -40.99
C GLU A 1172 20.85 -7.89 -40.65
N LEU A 1173 19.97 -7.72 -41.64
CA LEU A 1173 18.51 -7.78 -41.47
C LEU A 1173 18.04 -9.15 -41.00
N ASN A 1174 18.62 -10.23 -41.52
CA ASN A 1174 18.33 -11.59 -41.07
C ASN A 1174 18.78 -11.81 -39.62
N GLN A 1175 19.92 -11.27 -39.20
CA GLN A 1175 20.41 -11.35 -37.83
C GLN A 1175 19.53 -10.55 -36.86
N LEU A 1176 19.12 -9.34 -37.24
CA LEU A 1176 18.20 -8.50 -36.45
C LEU A 1176 16.81 -9.16 -36.36
N ARG A 1177 16.30 -9.70 -37.46
CA ARG A 1177 15.04 -10.46 -37.48
C ARG A 1177 15.13 -11.71 -36.62
N GLN A 1178 16.20 -12.50 -36.69
CA GLN A 1178 16.38 -13.66 -35.84
C GLN A 1178 16.42 -13.25 -34.36
N CYS A 1179 17.11 -12.15 -34.04
CA CYS A 1179 17.11 -11.60 -32.68
C CYS A 1179 15.70 -11.19 -32.20
N ALA A 1180 14.86 -10.63 -33.08
CA ALA A 1180 13.47 -10.28 -32.76
C ALA A 1180 12.60 -11.54 -32.55
N VAL A 1181 12.78 -12.55 -33.42
CA VAL A 1181 12.08 -13.85 -33.34
C VAL A 1181 12.46 -14.62 -32.07
N ASP A 1182 13.74 -14.65 -31.71
CA ASP A 1182 14.24 -15.30 -30.48
C ASP A 1182 13.69 -14.64 -29.20
N ARG A 1183 13.17 -13.43 -29.32
CA ARG A 1183 12.54 -12.65 -28.24
C ARG A 1183 11.01 -12.64 -28.31
N TYR A 1184 10.42 -13.32 -29.28
CA TYR A 1184 8.97 -13.35 -29.55
C TYR A 1184 8.37 -11.97 -29.92
N ASP A 1185 9.17 -11.06 -30.49
CA ASP A 1185 8.70 -9.74 -30.98
C ASP A 1185 8.34 -9.82 -32.46
N ASN A 1186 7.10 -10.25 -32.72
CA ASN A 1186 6.59 -10.49 -34.08
C ASN A 1186 6.49 -9.19 -34.90
N GLU A 1187 6.17 -8.05 -34.28
CA GLU A 1187 6.02 -6.79 -34.99
C GLU A 1187 7.37 -6.26 -35.50
N VAL A 1188 8.43 -6.36 -34.69
CA VAL A 1188 9.79 -5.99 -35.11
C VAL A 1188 10.35 -7.00 -36.12
N ALA A 1189 10.04 -8.29 -35.97
CA ALA A 1189 10.42 -9.31 -36.94
C ALA A 1189 9.74 -9.08 -38.31
N ASP A 1190 8.45 -8.73 -38.30
CA ASP A 1190 7.67 -8.39 -39.50
C ASP A 1190 8.17 -7.10 -40.15
N LEU A 1191 8.55 -6.08 -39.36
CA LEU A 1191 9.20 -4.87 -39.87
C LEU A 1191 10.48 -5.20 -40.65
N PHE A 1192 11.31 -6.12 -40.17
CA PHE A 1192 12.53 -6.51 -40.88
C PHE A 1192 12.24 -7.37 -42.12
N LEU A 1193 11.17 -8.18 -42.13
CA LEU A 1193 10.67 -8.85 -43.35
C LEU A 1193 10.25 -7.83 -44.42
N GLU A 1194 9.49 -6.81 -44.02
CA GLU A 1194 9.06 -5.72 -44.91
C GLU A 1194 10.25 -4.92 -45.48
N ARG A 1195 11.35 -4.85 -44.72
CA ARG A 1195 12.60 -4.19 -45.12
C ARG A 1195 13.54 -5.08 -45.94
N GLY A 1196 13.17 -6.33 -46.23
CA GLY A 1196 13.92 -7.24 -47.12
C GLY A 1196 14.72 -8.34 -46.43
N ALA A 1197 14.46 -8.65 -45.16
CA ALA A 1197 14.96 -9.88 -44.53
C ALA A 1197 14.36 -11.12 -45.23
N ASP A 1198 15.16 -12.18 -45.43
CA ASP A 1198 14.73 -13.40 -46.12
C ASP A 1198 13.82 -14.24 -45.22
N PRO A 1199 12.53 -14.41 -45.53
CA PRO A 1199 11.59 -15.19 -44.72
C PRO A 1199 12.02 -16.63 -44.46
N ARG A 1200 12.91 -17.19 -45.28
CA ARG A 1200 13.41 -18.58 -45.20
C ARG A 1200 14.73 -18.73 -44.44
N ALA A 1201 15.39 -17.64 -44.08
CA ALA A 1201 16.61 -17.69 -43.29
C ALA A 1201 16.28 -18.09 -41.83
N CYS A 1202 16.59 -19.32 -41.46
CA CYS A 1202 16.71 -19.78 -40.06
C CYS A 1202 18.21 -19.89 -39.76
N ILE A 1203 18.73 -19.08 -38.84
CA ILE A 1203 20.12 -19.20 -38.40
C ILE A 1203 20.10 -19.96 -37.08
N TYR A 1204 20.54 -21.22 -37.09
CA TYR A 1204 20.67 -22.02 -35.87
C TYR A 1204 21.89 -21.57 -35.06
N PRO A 1205 21.86 -21.66 -33.72
CA PRO A 1205 22.98 -21.26 -32.85
C PRO A 1205 24.32 -21.95 -33.12
N GLU A 1206 24.31 -23.09 -33.83
CA GLU A 1206 25.47 -23.95 -34.03
C GLU A 1206 26.45 -23.44 -35.13
N ASP A 1207 26.04 -22.47 -35.96
CA ASP A 1207 26.87 -21.91 -37.04
C ASP A 1207 27.82 -20.77 -36.62
N TRP A 1208 27.83 -20.40 -35.33
CA TRP A 1208 28.71 -19.32 -34.84
C TRP A 1208 30.20 -19.68 -34.82
N ALA A 1209 30.55 -20.97 -34.86
CA ALA A 1209 31.94 -21.43 -34.75
C ALA A 1209 32.69 -21.55 -36.10
N SER A 1210 32.01 -21.45 -37.24
CA SER A 1210 32.59 -21.72 -38.57
C SER A 1210 32.90 -20.48 -39.41
N LEU A 1211 32.64 -19.27 -38.91
CA LEU A 1211 32.88 -18.00 -39.63
C LEU A 1211 34.15 -17.26 -39.20
N VAL A 1212 35.08 -17.92 -38.51
CA VAL A 1212 36.43 -17.40 -38.27
C VAL A 1212 37.37 -17.97 -39.33
N GLU A 1213 37.30 -17.45 -40.56
CA GLU A 1213 38.46 -17.23 -41.44
C GLU A 1213 38.03 -16.64 -42.80
N PRO A 1214 38.66 -15.56 -43.30
CA PRO A 1214 38.39 -15.05 -44.64
C PRO A 1214 39.15 -15.89 -45.68
N PRO A 1215 38.51 -16.45 -46.72
CA PRO A 1215 39.24 -17.02 -47.84
C PRO A 1215 39.87 -15.90 -48.67
N SER A 1216 41.19 -15.97 -48.80
CA SER A 1216 42.04 -15.14 -49.66
C SER A 1216 41.61 -15.14 -51.13
N ILE A 1217 41.47 -13.95 -51.71
CA ILE A 1217 41.20 -13.74 -53.15
C ILE A 1217 42.52 -13.82 -53.94
N PRO A 1218 42.65 -14.69 -54.97
CA PRO A 1218 43.66 -14.52 -56.02
C PRO A 1218 43.15 -13.56 -57.10
N ARG A 1219 44.03 -12.64 -57.56
CA ARG A 1219 43.78 -11.65 -58.63
C ARG A 1219 43.79 -12.27 -60.05
N SER A 1220 43.25 -11.47 -60.99
CA SER A 1220 43.44 -11.44 -62.47
C SER A 1220 42.39 -12.23 -63.27
N ASP A 1221 41.78 -11.78 -64.38
CA ASP A 1221 41.95 -10.64 -65.31
C ASP A 1221 40.64 -10.39 -66.09
N GLY A 1222 40.49 -9.18 -66.68
CA GLY A 1222 39.98 -9.07 -68.06
C GLY A 1222 38.51 -8.65 -68.32
N HIS A 1223 38.30 -7.35 -68.43
CA HIS A 1223 37.64 -6.63 -69.54
C HIS A 1223 36.37 -7.13 -70.29
N HIS A 1224 35.46 -6.15 -70.44
CA HIS A 1224 34.63 -5.80 -71.60
C HIS A 1224 33.21 -6.38 -71.79
N GLU A 1225 32.25 -5.42 -71.82
CA GLU A 1225 31.09 -5.28 -72.75
C GLU A 1225 29.98 -6.35 -72.73
N SER A 1226 28.70 -6.10 -73.02
CA SER A 1226 27.90 -4.93 -73.38
C SER A 1226 26.41 -5.35 -73.36
N ARG A 1227 25.53 -4.35 -73.37
CA ARG A 1227 24.06 -4.39 -73.63
C ARG A 1227 23.53 -5.54 -74.51
N ARG A 1228 22.34 -6.06 -74.16
CA ARG A 1228 21.06 -5.87 -74.88
C ARG A 1228 19.96 -6.73 -74.23
N GLY A 1229 18.78 -6.13 -74.08
CA GLY A 1229 17.57 -6.85 -73.68
C GLY A 1229 16.86 -7.52 -74.84
N SER A 1230 15.90 -8.36 -74.50
CA SER A 1230 14.63 -8.47 -75.21
C SER A 1230 13.58 -9.02 -74.26
N TRP A 1231 12.36 -8.57 -74.48
CA TRP A 1231 11.16 -8.81 -73.70
C TRP A 1231 10.79 -10.29 -73.56
N SER A 1232 10.12 -10.61 -72.45
CA SER A 1232 8.99 -11.55 -72.47
C SER A 1232 8.15 -11.38 -71.20
N ASP A 1233 6.90 -11.00 -71.43
CA ASP A 1233 5.66 -11.51 -70.83
C ASP A 1233 5.71 -12.24 -69.47
N SER A 1234 4.91 -11.67 -68.57
CA SER A 1234 3.94 -12.27 -67.65
C SER A 1234 3.96 -13.78 -67.32
N VAL A 1235 3.60 -14.03 -66.05
CA VAL A 1235 3.19 -15.28 -65.38
C VAL A 1235 4.41 -16.12 -65.00
N ASP A 1236 4.78 -16.31 -63.73
CA ASP A 1236 4.06 -16.49 -62.46
C ASP A 1236 4.98 -16.13 -61.27
#